data_AF-A0A2G2JQD3-F1
#
_entry.id   AF-A0A2G2JQD3-F1
#
_cell.length_a   1.000
_cell.length_b   1.000
_cell.length_c   1.000
_cell.angle_alpha   90.00
_cell.angle_beta   90.00
_cell.angle_gamma   90.00
#
_symmetry.space_group_name_H-M   'P 1'
#
loop_
_entity.id
_entity.type
_entity.pdbx_description
1 polymer ?
#
loop_
_entity_poly.entity_id
_entity_poly.type
_entity_poly.pdbx_seq_one_letter_code
_entity_poly.pdbx_strand_id
1 'polypeptide(L)'
;MATTYLQRFLILVISTCEIVSIAYAESGRTDYDLDDDGLIEINGLADLNEIRNNLDGTSLYGESTGCPAEGCNGFELTTTLNFDTNADGVMDENDTYWNDGEGWEPIGDYNFPFTAIFDGNGYQILNLYIQKASTNFVGLFGYARGETVVIRDFGITGELMNVNANLSAYVGAFTGVLSEGAVLGDVYSTGSVSGSSSTGGLIGRGLSDSSIVSSFSTCTVNGGNAGGLAGNISDAFIINNSFSTGEVNGTYSAGGLVGRTYSGNLDHRPSFLKNSFSSGKINGELNKTGGMIGVVGDPDVITISNSYWSLDLSGQNLGTDEPVVGNYLGITSAELQCPTSSDDSECLISNTLYASWDTTVWDFGSSQELPGLIIDGVIYRDSDGDGSLDGDDAFPNNRAGSVDNDGDGYPDIWTTGCDAECRSTSGLTLDQFPMTSAAWLDADLDSQPDSWAAGCDASCQNDSGLTLDTSLNDVDNDGVIDSQDSDTNGVLNADADSNGLIEVSTLEQLNAVRYNLNGAGRTLSEGGDIDSSGCPAVILEGTLQRHCAGYELTTTLDFDTNADGVMDENDTYWNDGEGWQPIGDQSSAFNATFDGNGHQIRNLYIDRPSTGYVGLFGYVKGEAASLRNLGLTGKLMSVTGGYYVGGLAGHLTDASVTQSYSTGIVTGDGYVGGLAGRVYRGSLNNSFATGSVTGDRYVGGLAGESSNSSLNNSFATGYVNGNSGVGGLIGQNGGNSAFSIINSHWATDTTGQAFSDDEAELDGYFGAALAELQCPTSSDDAECLISNTLYASWDSSVWDFGSNQELPGLIIDGVVYRDSDGDGSLDINQPPDVTLVLKQDGDVVPDVIVGAGDVTIEAVITDPDASDVHTLTWTLSDVSIMGETDNTSASFSSDNIPDGEYTVAVVATDNRYSPLSDDASITFTVERNASSAPENSTSSGSSGGGGALGVFWLMMGGLLLLGSRRSRLFAEYSV
;
A
#
# COMPACT_ATOMS: atom_id res chain seq x y z
N MET A 1 -9.69 -4.62 -57.40
CA MET A 1 -10.00 -5.78 -58.27
C MET A 1 -10.21 -6.94 -57.31
N ALA A 2 -11.39 -7.53 -57.13
CA ALA A 2 -12.24 -8.25 -58.09
C ALA A 2 -11.71 -9.66 -58.43
N THR A 3 -12.59 -10.67 -58.33
CA THR A 3 -12.41 -12.14 -58.48
C THR A 3 -11.91 -12.92 -57.24
N THR A 4 -12.19 -14.23 -57.07
CA THR A 4 -13.50 -14.90 -56.73
C THR A 4 -13.43 -16.44 -56.72
N TYR A 5 -14.36 -17.10 -55.99
CA TYR A 5 -14.98 -18.43 -56.27
C TYR A 5 -14.23 -19.78 -55.95
N LEU A 6 -14.66 -20.40 -54.82
CA LEU A 6 -15.38 -21.71 -54.69
C LEU A 6 -14.70 -23.09 -54.39
N GLN A 7 -15.24 -23.72 -53.33
CA GLN A 7 -15.71 -25.14 -53.16
C GLN A 7 -14.77 -26.37 -53.05
N ARG A 8 -14.84 -27.03 -51.87
CA ARG A 8 -15.36 -28.42 -51.56
C ARG A 8 -14.65 -28.97 -50.31
N PHE A 9 -15.30 -29.72 -49.41
CA PHE A 9 -16.14 -30.91 -49.65
C PHE A 9 -17.45 -30.97 -48.82
N LEU A 10 -18.26 -32.02 -49.06
CA LEU A 10 -19.52 -32.32 -48.38
C LEU A 10 -19.57 -33.83 -48.03
N ILE A 11 -19.91 -34.16 -46.78
CA ILE A 11 -20.36 -35.49 -46.31
C ILE A 11 -21.63 -35.27 -45.45
N LEU A 12 -22.48 -36.28 -45.27
CA LEU A 12 -23.89 -36.15 -44.89
C LEU A 12 -24.36 -37.32 -43.99
N VAL A 13 -25.52 -37.15 -43.31
CA VAL A 13 -26.39 -38.12 -42.58
C VAL A 13 -25.82 -38.77 -41.29
N ILE A 14 -26.56 -38.96 -40.18
CA ILE A 14 -28.04 -38.95 -39.89
C ILE A 14 -28.33 -38.53 -38.41
N SER A 15 -29.53 -37.94 -38.14
CA SER A 15 -30.39 -37.90 -36.91
C SER A 15 -29.79 -38.28 -35.52
N THR A 16 -30.09 -37.60 -34.41
CA THR A 16 -31.36 -37.04 -33.86
C THR A 16 -31.24 -35.56 -33.42
N CYS A 17 -32.25 -34.70 -33.54
CA CYS A 17 -33.55 -34.64 -32.81
C CYS A 17 -33.33 -34.40 -31.30
N GLU A 18 -33.80 -33.31 -30.68
CA GLU A 18 -34.85 -32.35 -31.07
C GLU A 18 -34.32 -30.92 -31.36
N ILE A 19 -35.07 -30.14 -32.17
CA ILE A 19 -34.94 -28.68 -32.29
C ILE A 19 -36.37 -28.12 -32.15
N VAL A 20 -36.62 -27.31 -31.12
CA VAL A 20 -37.89 -26.58 -30.93
C VAL A 20 -37.62 -25.15 -30.45
N SER A 21 -36.76 -24.40 -31.16
CA SER A 21 -36.74 -22.94 -31.08
C SER A 21 -37.80 -22.35 -32.04
N ILE A 22 -39.08 -22.48 -31.65
CA ILE A 22 -40.21 -21.85 -32.37
C ILE A 22 -40.39 -20.43 -31.82
N ALA A 23 -39.47 -19.54 -32.15
CA ALA A 23 -39.57 -18.11 -31.85
C ALA A 23 -40.61 -17.44 -32.78
N TYR A 24 -41.86 -17.41 -32.33
CA TYR A 24 -42.96 -16.66 -32.92
C TYR A 24 -43.93 -16.23 -31.79
N ALA A 25 -44.11 -14.95 -31.47
CA ALA A 25 -43.39 -13.76 -31.92
C ALA A 25 -43.48 -12.67 -30.83
N GLU A 26 -42.50 -11.76 -30.79
CA GLU A 26 -42.38 -10.67 -29.80
C GLU A 26 -43.48 -9.59 -29.88
N SER A 27 -44.55 -9.78 -30.67
CA SER A 27 -45.73 -8.92 -30.61
C SER A 27 -46.94 -9.64 -31.20
N GLY A 28 -48.12 -9.36 -30.65
CA GLY A 28 -49.37 -10.00 -31.07
C GLY A 28 -49.51 -11.44 -30.58
N ARG A 29 -49.12 -11.71 -29.33
CA ARG A 29 -49.53 -12.94 -28.63
C ARG A 29 -51.07 -13.04 -28.62
N THR A 30 -51.60 -14.25 -28.49
CA THR A 30 -53.06 -14.44 -28.28
C THR A 30 -53.50 -14.11 -26.87
N ASP A 31 -52.55 -14.14 -25.93
CA ASP A 31 -52.67 -13.90 -24.50
C ASP A 31 -51.34 -13.31 -24.00
N TYR A 32 -51.43 -12.45 -23.01
CA TYR A 32 -50.32 -11.82 -22.27
C TYR A 32 -50.49 -11.98 -20.75
N ASP A 33 -51.54 -12.69 -20.31
CA ASP A 33 -51.91 -12.97 -18.91
C ASP A 33 -52.63 -14.35 -18.97
N LEU A 34 -51.83 -15.42 -18.89
CA LEU A 34 -52.13 -16.79 -19.30
C LEU A 34 -52.86 -17.59 -18.22
N ASP A 35 -52.87 -17.12 -16.97
CA ASP A 35 -53.57 -17.75 -15.85
C ASP A 35 -54.65 -16.87 -15.17
N ASP A 36 -54.97 -15.71 -15.75
CA ASP A 36 -56.01 -14.74 -15.34
C ASP A 36 -55.70 -14.01 -13.98
N ASP A 37 -54.42 -13.80 -13.64
CA ASP A 37 -53.95 -13.21 -12.37
C ASP A 37 -53.96 -11.66 -12.35
N GLY A 38 -53.52 -11.00 -13.42
CA GLY A 38 -53.34 -9.54 -13.50
C GLY A 38 -51.89 -9.05 -13.75
N LEU A 39 -50.92 -9.95 -13.82
CA LEU A 39 -49.54 -9.69 -14.20
C LEU A 39 -49.24 -10.19 -15.62
N ILE A 40 -48.35 -9.50 -16.34
CA ILE A 40 -48.03 -9.80 -17.74
C ILE A 40 -46.74 -10.62 -17.87
N GLU A 41 -46.76 -11.74 -18.59
CA GLU A 41 -45.58 -12.63 -18.66
C GLU A 41 -44.40 -12.04 -19.43
N ILE A 42 -43.25 -12.09 -18.77
CA ILE A 42 -41.91 -11.85 -19.30
C ILE A 42 -41.27 -13.21 -19.60
N ASN A 43 -41.27 -13.60 -20.87
CA ASN A 43 -40.75 -14.89 -21.34
C ASN A 43 -39.32 -14.78 -21.92
N GLY A 44 -38.72 -13.59 -21.88
CA GLY A 44 -37.41 -13.31 -22.46
C GLY A 44 -36.97 -11.86 -22.26
N LEU A 45 -35.68 -11.58 -22.47
CA LEU A 45 -35.12 -10.23 -22.33
C LEU A 45 -35.76 -9.18 -23.25
N ALA A 46 -36.31 -9.59 -24.40
CA ALA A 46 -37.07 -8.70 -25.29
C ALA A 46 -38.33 -8.12 -24.60
N ASP A 47 -39.02 -8.94 -23.81
CA ASP A 47 -40.20 -8.53 -23.02
C ASP A 47 -39.78 -7.63 -21.86
N LEU A 48 -38.75 -8.04 -21.11
CA LEU A 48 -38.16 -7.25 -20.00
C LEU A 48 -37.72 -5.86 -20.51
N ASN A 49 -37.17 -5.81 -21.72
CA ASN A 49 -36.79 -4.57 -22.39
C ASN A 49 -38.03 -3.73 -22.75
N GLU A 50 -39.11 -4.33 -23.27
CA GLU A 50 -40.33 -3.60 -23.65
C GLU A 50 -41.06 -2.93 -22.47
N ILE A 51 -40.86 -3.39 -21.22
CA ILE A 51 -41.43 -2.75 -20.01
C ILE A 51 -41.16 -1.23 -19.96
N ARG A 52 -40.01 -0.77 -20.48
CA ARG A 52 -39.66 0.67 -20.53
C ARG A 52 -40.64 1.55 -21.32
N ASN A 53 -41.47 0.96 -22.17
CA ASN A 53 -42.52 1.66 -22.91
C ASN A 53 -43.87 1.72 -22.16
N ASN A 54 -44.08 0.85 -21.16
CA ASN A 54 -45.36 0.66 -20.45
C ASN A 54 -45.15 0.49 -18.92
N LEU A 55 -44.45 1.46 -18.32
CA LEU A 55 -43.97 1.47 -16.93
C LEU A 55 -45.04 1.36 -15.82
N ASP A 56 -46.32 1.37 -16.19
CA ASP A 56 -47.47 1.24 -15.28
C ASP A 56 -48.07 -0.18 -15.24
N GLY A 57 -47.53 -1.14 -15.99
CA GLY A 57 -47.96 -2.54 -15.97
C GLY A 57 -49.29 -2.82 -16.67
N THR A 58 -49.81 -1.86 -17.44
CA THR A 58 -51.15 -1.97 -18.05
C THR A 58 -51.17 -2.65 -19.43
N SER A 59 -50.01 -2.83 -20.07
CA SER A 59 -49.86 -3.52 -21.37
C SER A 59 -48.39 -3.84 -21.68
N LEU A 60 -48.14 -4.72 -22.65
CA LEU A 60 -46.81 -5.01 -23.20
C LEU A 60 -46.88 -4.95 -24.74
N TYR A 61 -45.91 -4.31 -25.39
CA TYR A 61 -45.97 -3.92 -26.81
C TYR A 61 -47.21 -3.08 -27.19
N GLY A 62 -47.85 -2.45 -26.19
CA GLY A 62 -49.10 -1.71 -26.33
C GLY A 62 -50.38 -2.56 -26.43
N GLU A 63 -50.30 -3.87 -26.17
CA GLU A 63 -51.44 -4.79 -26.12
C GLU A 63 -51.65 -5.32 -24.69
N SER A 64 -52.92 -5.52 -24.33
CA SER A 64 -53.36 -6.06 -23.03
C SER A 64 -54.46 -7.11 -23.21
N THR A 65 -54.26 -7.98 -24.20
CA THR A 65 -55.13 -9.13 -24.44
C THR A 65 -54.73 -10.27 -23.50
N GLY A 66 -55.66 -10.70 -22.66
CA GLY A 66 -55.44 -11.61 -21.53
C GLY A 66 -56.05 -10.99 -20.29
N CYS A 67 -55.35 -9.98 -19.77
CA CYS A 67 -55.68 -9.13 -18.61
C CYS A 67 -57.14 -9.20 -18.11
N PRO A 68 -57.35 -9.53 -16.82
CA PRO A 68 -58.64 -9.47 -16.14
C PRO A 68 -59.46 -8.21 -16.40
N ALA A 69 -60.77 -8.30 -16.12
CA ALA A 69 -61.73 -7.22 -16.38
C ALA A 69 -61.48 -5.90 -15.60
N GLU A 70 -60.53 -5.89 -14.66
CA GLU A 70 -60.09 -4.68 -13.93
C GLU A 70 -58.80 -4.07 -14.53
N GLY A 71 -58.12 -4.78 -15.45
CA GLY A 71 -56.84 -4.44 -16.10
C GLY A 71 -55.65 -5.17 -15.47
N CYS A 72 -54.57 -5.39 -16.24
CA CYS A 72 -53.27 -5.76 -15.68
C CYS A 72 -52.66 -4.58 -14.91
N ASN A 73 -51.81 -4.88 -13.93
CA ASN A 73 -51.15 -3.87 -13.07
C ASN A 73 -49.68 -4.20 -12.75
N GLY A 74 -49.04 -5.04 -13.57
CA GLY A 74 -47.67 -5.47 -13.36
C GLY A 74 -47.18 -6.49 -14.38
N PHE A 75 -46.03 -7.07 -14.08
CA PHE A 75 -45.33 -8.05 -14.90
C PHE A 75 -44.88 -9.22 -14.02
N GLU A 76 -44.74 -10.41 -14.59
CA GLU A 76 -44.18 -11.58 -13.91
C GLU A 76 -43.16 -12.33 -14.78
N LEU A 77 -42.16 -12.96 -14.15
CA LEU A 77 -41.26 -13.89 -14.83
C LEU A 77 -41.91 -15.27 -15.00
N THR A 78 -41.76 -15.87 -16.19
CA THR A 78 -42.13 -17.28 -16.45
C THR A 78 -40.92 -18.18 -16.73
N THR A 79 -39.72 -17.61 -16.69
CA THR A 79 -38.45 -18.29 -16.93
C THR A 79 -37.32 -17.47 -16.32
N THR A 80 -36.24 -18.15 -15.92
CA THR A 80 -34.95 -17.49 -15.70
C THR A 80 -34.48 -16.82 -16.99
N LEU A 81 -33.93 -15.62 -16.86
CA LEU A 81 -33.37 -14.81 -17.95
C LEU A 81 -31.85 -14.77 -17.79
N ASN A 82 -31.09 -14.87 -18.87
CA ASN A 82 -29.62 -14.70 -18.85
C ASN A 82 -29.20 -13.61 -19.84
N PHE A 83 -28.41 -12.65 -19.35
CA PHE A 83 -27.83 -11.55 -20.14
C PHE A 83 -26.64 -11.97 -20.98
N ASP A 84 -25.91 -13.03 -20.58
CA ASP A 84 -25.14 -13.84 -21.54
C ASP A 84 -26.17 -14.59 -22.39
N THR A 85 -26.37 -14.07 -23.60
CA THR A 85 -27.34 -14.55 -24.59
C THR A 85 -26.74 -15.54 -25.57
N ASN A 86 -25.43 -15.77 -25.52
CA ASN A 86 -24.71 -16.65 -26.42
C ASN A 86 -24.27 -17.98 -25.73
N ALA A 87 -24.11 -17.95 -24.40
CA ALA A 87 -23.66 -18.99 -23.49
C ALA A 87 -22.19 -19.42 -23.66
N ASP A 88 -21.27 -18.45 -23.81
CA ASP A 88 -19.82 -18.67 -23.82
C ASP A 88 -19.08 -18.18 -22.56
N GLY A 89 -19.78 -17.54 -21.62
CA GLY A 89 -19.18 -17.07 -20.36
C GLY A 89 -18.50 -15.71 -20.45
N VAL A 90 -18.71 -14.93 -21.52
CA VAL A 90 -18.16 -13.57 -21.65
C VAL A 90 -19.23 -12.58 -22.10
N MET A 91 -19.44 -11.50 -21.34
CA MET A 91 -20.26 -10.38 -21.79
C MET A 91 -19.52 -9.59 -22.88
N ASP A 92 -19.93 -9.69 -24.16
CA ASP A 92 -19.21 -9.07 -25.28
C ASP A 92 -20.10 -8.60 -26.47
N GLU A 93 -19.50 -8.23 -27.61
CA GLU A 93 -20.23 -7.74 -28.80
C GLU A 93 -21.19 -8.75 -29.46
N ASN A 94 -21.17 -10.02 -29.05
CA ASN A 94 -22.13 -11.03 -29.46
C ASN A 94 -23.44 -10.96 -28.66
N ASP A 95 -23.48 -10.24 -27.53
CA ASP A 95 -24.66 -10.17 -26.67
C ASP A 95 -25.69 -9.10 -27.04
N THR A 96 -26.95 -9.50 -26.92
CA THR A 96 -28.11 -8.70 -27.36
C THR A 96 -28.24 -7.37 -26.61
N TYR A 97 -27.69 -7.27 -25.39
CA TYR A 97 -27.80 -6.09 -24.52
C TYR A 97 -26.46 -5.51 -24.06
N TRP A 98 -25.36 -5.87 -24.72
CA TRP A 98 -24.02 -5.30 -24.49
C TRP A 98 -23.95 -3.78 -24.77
N ASN A 99 -24.73 -3.30 -25.75
CA ASN A 99 -24.91 -1.89 -26.09
C ASN A 99 -23.57 -1.10 -26.21
N ASP A 100 -22.69 -1.54 -27.11
CA ASP A 100 -21.36 -0.96 -27.35
C ASP A 100 -20.46 -0.86 -26.09
N GLY A 101 -20.73 -1.69 -25.06
CA GLY A 101 -19.99 -1.73 -23.80
C GLY A 101 -20.58 -0.90 -22.66
N GLU A 102 -21.73 -0.26 -22.83
CA GLU A 102 -22.46 0.43 -21.74
C GLU A 102 -23.44 -0.50 -20.99
N GLY A 103 -23.71 -1.70 -21.51
CA GLY A 103 -24.61 -2.68 -20.91
C GLY A 103 -26.09 -2.29 -20.91
N TRP A 104 -26.87 -2.91 -20.02
CA TRP A 104 -28.31 -2.72 -19.92
C TRP A 104 -28.70 -1.26 -19.60
N GLU A 105 -29.71 -0.76 -20.30
CA GLU A 105 -30.29 0.56 -20.05
C GLU A 105 -31.46 0.44 -19.06
N PRO A 106 -31.39 1.06 -17.85
CA PRO A 106 -32.34 0.86 -16.76
C PRO A 106 -33.81 1.11 -17.12
N ILE A 107 -34.73 0.36 -16.50
CA ILE A 107 -36.17 0.55 -16.66
C ILE A 107 -36.63 1.75 -15.80
N GLY A 108 -37.07 2.82 -16.46
CA GLY A 108 -37.69 4.00 -15.83
C GLY A 108 -36.69 5.02 -15.27
N ASP A 109 -37.04 6.31 -15.35
CA ASP A 109 -36.25 7.45 -14.86
C ASP A 109 -37.02 8.35 -13.88
N TYR A 110 -36.37 9.38 -13.32
CA TYR A 110 -36.99 10.30 -12.34
C TYR A 110 -38.28 11.02 -12.83
N ASN A 111 -38.42 11.26 -14.13
CA ASN A 111 -39.58 11.88 -14.77
C ASN A 111 -40.62 10.83 -15.17
N PHE A 112 -40.17 9.63 -15.56
CA PHE A 112 -40.97 8.49 -15.98
C PHE A 112 -40.58 7.26 -15.15
N PRO A 113 -40.98 7.17 -13.88
CA PRO A 113 -40.58 6.07 -13.00
C PRO A 113 -41.38 4.80 -13.32
N PHE A 114 -40.86 3.65 -12.88
CA PHE A 114 -41.61 2.41 -12.80
C PHE A 114 -42.63 2.50 -11.66
N THR A 115 -43.91 2.17 -11.94
CA THR A 115 -45.03 2.33 -10.99
C THR A 115 -45.92 1.08 -10.83
N ALA A 116 -45.45 -0.07 -11.31
CA ALA A 116 -46.20 -1.32 -11.37
C ALA A 116 -45.69 -2.38 -10.37
N ILE A 117 -46.34 -3.56 -10.34
CA ILE A 117 -45.77 -4.77 -9.72
C ILE A 117 -44.77 -5.42 -10.69
N PHE A 118 -43.70 -6.00 -10.14
CA PHE A 118 -42.83 -6.95 -10.85
C PHE A 118 -42.61 -8.17 -9.96
N ASP A 119 -43.13 -9.32 -10.38
CA ASP A 119 -42.99 -10.60 -9.69
C ASP A 119 -41.95 -11.49 -10.36
N GLY A 120 -41.13 -12.14 -9.54
CA GLY A 120 -40.08 -13.05 -9.97
C GLY A 120 -40.51 -14.51 -10.06
N ASN A 121 -41.60 -14.92 -9.41
CA ASN A 121 -42.08 -16.31 -9.36
C ASN A 121 -40.98 -17.36 -9.03
N GLY A 122 -39.94 -17.00 -8.28
CA GLY A 122 -38.80 -17.87 -7.96
C GLY A 122 -37.76 -18.04 -9.08
N TYR A 123 -37.92 -17.38 -10.22
CA TYR A 123 -36.92 -17.34 -11.29
C TYR A 123 -35.76 -16.39 -10.97
N GLN A 124 -34.74 -16.40 -11.81
CA GLN A 124 -33.55 -15.56 -11.66
C GLN A 124 -33.34 -14.64 -12.87
N ILE A 125 -32.63 -13.53 -12.66
CA ILE A 125 -32.01 -12.75 -13.72
C ILE A 125 -30.49 -12.91 -13.59
N LEU A 126 -29.90 -13.67 -14.50
CA LEU A 126 -28.49 -13.99 -14.53
C LEU A 126 -27.69 -12.94 -15.31
N ASN A 127 -26.48 -12.65 -14.83
CA ASN A 127 -25.43 -11.89 -15.52
C ASN A 127 -25.80 -10.45 -15.89
N LEU A 128 -26.63 -9.77 -15.08
CA LEU A 128 -27.00 -8.37 -15.33
C LEU A 128 -25.75 -7.49 -15.42
N TYR A 129 -25.44 -7.05 -16.64
CA TYR A 129 -24.28 -6.22 -16.95
C TYR A 129 -24.68 -4.77 -17.26
N ILE A 130 -24.13 -3.81 -16.52
CA ILE A 130 -24.29 -2.36 -16.71
C ILE A 130 -22.92 -1.70 -16.49
N GLN A 131 -22.45 -0.88 -17.44
CA GLN A 131 -21.13 -0.27 -17.38
C GLN A 131 -21.19 1.21 -17.81
N LYS A 132 -21.99 2.02 -17.11
CA LYS A 132 -22.44 3.34 -17.58
C LYS A 132 -21.61 4.51 -17.09
N ALA A 133 -21.12 5.32 -18.02
CA ALA A 133 -20.24 6.43 -17.68
C ALA A 133 -20.94 7.64 -17.03
N SER A 134 -22.24 7.90 -17.26
CA SER A 134 -22.85 9.21 -16.90
C SER A 134 -24.37 9.26 -16.63
N THR A 135 -25.04 8.14 -16.41
CA THR A 135 -26.48 8.09 -16.09
C THR A 135 -26.77 8.31 -14.60
N ASN A 136 -27.79 9.10 -14.26
CA ASN A 136 -28.26 9.14 -12.87
C ASN A 136 -29.32 8.06 -12.65
N PHE A 137 -29.30 7.42 -11.47
CA PHE A 137 -30.18 6.33 -11.06
C PHE A 137 -29.98 5.05 -11.90
N VAL A 138 -29.20 4.11 -11.37
CA VAL A 138 -28.74 2.92 -12.12
C VAL A 138 -29.06 1.62 -11.36
N GLY A 139 -29.50 0.61 -12.12
CA GLY A 139 -29.90 -0.73 -11.70
C GLY A 139 -30.70 -1.41 -12.82
N LEU A 140 -31.31 -2.57 -12.57
CA LEU A 140 -32.31 -3.17 -13.46
C LEU A 140 -33.42 -2.15 -13.77
N PHE A 141 -33.90 -1.48 -12.72
CA PHE A 141 -34.75 -0.30 -12.77
C PHE A 141 -33.92 0.95 -12.44
N GLY A 142 -34.20 2.08 -13.09
CA GLY A 142 -33.54 3.35 -12.75
C GLY A 142 -34.20 4.00 -11.54
N TYR A 143 -35.53 4.16 -11.60
CA TYR A 143 -36.32 4.82 -10.56
C TYR A 143 -37.68 4.13 -10.37
N ALA A 144 -37.95 3.64 -9.17
CA ALA A 144 -39.19 2.94 -8.79
C ALA A 144 -40.00 3.76 -7.76
N ARG A 145 -41.32 3.89 -7.97
CA ARG A 145 -42.14 4.86 -7.23
C ARG A 145 -43.61 4.49 -7.04
N GLY A 146 -44.07 4.51 -5.79
CA GLY A 146 -45.50 4.55 -5.42
C GLY A 146 -45.97 3.37 -4.57
N GLU A 147 -47.06 3.58 -3.82
CA GLU A 147 -47.68 2.60 -2.90
C GLU A 147 -48.18 1.30 -3.59
N THR A 148 -48.20 1.27 -4.93
CA THR A 148 -48.53 0.09 -5.76
C THR A 148 -47.31 -0.68 -6.25
N VAL A 149 -46.10 -0.17 -6.06
CA VAL A 149 -44.87 -0.82 -6.52
C VAL A 149 -44.43 -1.89 -5.52
N VAL A 150 -44.41 -3.12 -6.01
CA VAL A 150 -43.82 -4.26 -5.32
C VAL A 150 -42.90 -4.96 -6.32
N ILE A 151 -41.63 -5.08 -5.99
CA ILE A 151 -40.62 -5.84 -6.74
C ILE A 151 -40.21 -7.00 -5.82
N ARG A 152 -40.47 -8.25 -6.22
CA ARG A 152 -40.32 -9.41 -5.31
C ARG A 152 -40.03 -10.75 -5.98
N ASP A 153 -39.60 -11.72 -5.18
CA ASP A 153 -39.54 -13.15 -5.52
C ASP A 153 -38.56 -13.55 -6.66
N PHE A 154 -37.45 -12.82 -6.83
CA PHE A 154 -36.31 -13.23 -7.69
C PHE A 154 -34.94 -12.83 -7.15
N GLY A 155 -33.90 -13.50 -7.68
CA GLY A 155 -32.51 -13.10 -7.54
C GLY A 155 -31.96 -12.40 -8.78
N ILE A 156 -31.05 -11.44 -8.58
CA ILE A 156 -30.13 -10.95 -9.64
C ILE A 156 -28.73 -11.48 -9.32
N THR A 157 -28.25 -12.46 -10.09
CA THR A 157 -27.07 -13.29 -9.74
C THR A 157 -26.26 -13.70 -10.97
N GLY A 158 -25.29 -14.61 -10.82
CA GLY A 158 -24.42 -15.13 -11.88
C GLY A 158 -23.04 -14.48 -11.91
N GLU A 159 -22.04 -15.26 -12.33
CA GLU A 159 -20.60 -14.91 -12.33
C GLU A 159 -20.28 -13.57 -13.02
N LEU A 160 -21.04 -13.20 -14.05
CA LEU A 160 -20.81 -11.99 -14.85
C LEU A 160 -21.66 -10.79 -14.39
N MET A 161 -22.38 -10.91 -13.27
CA MET A 161 -23.22 -9.84 -12.71
C MET A 161 -22.33 -8.67 -12.27
N ASN A 162 -22.49 -7.53 -12.97
CA ASN A 162 -21.70 -6.32 -12.73
C ASN A 162 -22.52 -5.06 -13.05
N VAL A 163 -22.83 -4.27 -12.01
CA VAL A 163 -23.52 -2.98 -12.14
C VAL A 163 -22.55 -1.86 -11.77
N ASN A 164 -21.78 -1.39 -12.74
CA ASN A 164 -20.77 -0.34 -12.60
C ASN A 164 -21.22 0.99 -13.21
N ALA A 165 -21.17 2.08 -12.44
CA ALA A 165 -21.68 3.38 -12.86
C ALA A 165 -20.85 4.58 -12.32
N ASN A 166 -19.70 4.81 -12.96
CA ASN A 166 -18.57 5.61 -12.45
C ASN A 166 -18.78 7.13 -12.21
N LEU A 167 -19.86 7.75 -12.69
CA LEU A 167 -20.22 9.15 -12.35
C LEU A 167 -21.66 9.29 -11.81
N SER A 168 -22.25 8.18 -11.38
CA SER A 168 -23.69 8.05 -11.13
C SER A 168 -24.05 8.34 -9.68
N ALA A 169 -25.08 9.18 -9.47
CA ALA A 169 -25.44 9.64 -8.13
C ALA A 169 -26.02 8.55 -7.20
N TYR A 170 -26.70 7.54 -7.75
CA TYR A 170 -27.39 6.49 -7.01
C TYR A 170 -27.38 5.18 -7.83
N VAL A 171 -26.90 4.08 -7.25
CA VAL A 171 -26.63 2.80 -7.94
C VAL A 171 -27.00 1.61 -7.05
N GLY A 172 -27.73 0.63 -7.59
CA GLY A 172 -27.96 -0.67 -6.93
C GLY A 172 -28.42 -1.73 -7.91
N ALA A 173 -28.31 -3.04 -7.58
CA ALA A 173 -28.65 -4.10 -8.53
C ALA A 173 -30.10 -4.02 -9.02
N PHE A 174 -31.05 -3.86 -8.10
CA PHE A 174 -32.48 -3.80 -8.43
C PHE A 174 -32.90 -2.40 -8.85
N THR A 175 -32.57 -1.36 -8.06
CA THR A 175 -32.96 0.01 -8.41
C THR A 175 -32.00 1.10 -7.94
N GLY A 176 -31.80 2.10 -8.80
CA GLY A 176 -31.14 3.35 -8.42
C GLY A 176 -31.87 4.08 -7.29
N VAL A 177 -33.21 4.10 -7.31
CA VAL A 177 -34.05 4.73 -6.27
C VAL A 177 -35.36 3.97 -6.03
N LEU A 178 -35.71 3.78 -4.75
CA LEU A 178 -36.99 3.25 -4.27
C LEU A 178 -37.74 4.34 -3.47
N SER A 179 -38.97 4.68 -3.83
CA SER A 179 -39.65 5.87 -3.29
C SER A 179 -41.19 5.80 -3.18
N GLU A 180 -41.73 6.61 -2.26
CA GLU A 180 -43.19 6.85 -2.06
C GLU A 180 -44.02 5.58 -1.80
N GLY A 181 -43.58 4.77 -0.83
CA GLY A 181 -44.28 3.55 -0.38
C GLY A 181 -43.99 2.30 -1.21
N ALA A 182 -43.02 2.37 -2.12
CA ALA A 182 -42.59 1.23 -2.93
C ALA A 182 -41.86 0.17 -2.07
N VAL A 183 -42.06 -1.10 -2.40
CA VAL A 183 -41.50 -2.25 -1.65
C VAL A 183 -40.56 -3.05 -2.54
N LEU A 184 -39.38 -3.34 -2.03
CA LEU A 184 -38.50 -4.41 -2.49
C LEU A 184 -38.56 -5.53 -1.43
N GLY A 185 -39.07 -6.70 -1.78
CA GLY A 185 -39.41 -7.76 -0.83
C GLY A 185 -38.97 -9.13 -1.31
N ASP A 186 -38.40 -9.96 -0.44
CA ASP A 186 -38.18 -11.38 -0.75
C ASP A 186 -37.29 -11.58 -2.02
N VAL A 187 -36.21 -10.78 -2.12
CA VAL A 187 -35.22 -10.81 -3.22
C VAL A 187 -33.77 -10.96 -2.75
N TYR A 188 -32.85 -11.28 -3.67
CA TYR A 188 -31.40 -11.26 -3.39
C TYR A 188 -30.54 -10.76 -4.55
N SER A 189 -29.32 -10.30 -4.26
CA SER A 189 -28.29 -10.03 -5.27
C SER A 189 -26.90 -10.56 -4.92
N THR A 190 -26.16 -10.97 -5.95
CA THR A 190 -24.74 -11.39 -5.88
C THR A 190 -23.91 -10.61 -6.92
N GLY A 191 -22.61 -10.85 -7.03
CA GLY A 191 -21.73 -10.18 -8.02
C GLY A 191 -21.20 -8.82 -7.55
N SER A 192 -21.07 -7.84 -8.46
CA SER A 192 -20.47 -6.53 -8.15
C SER A 192 -21.40 -5.34 -8.41
N VAL A 193 -21.43 -4.37 -7.49
CA VAL A 193 -22.19 -3.12 -7.64
C VAL A 193 -21.29 -1.94 -7.29
N SER A 194 -20.98 -1.10 -8.27
CA SER A 194 -19.95 -0.05 -8.18
C SER A 194 -20.47 1.32 -8.63
N GLY A 195 -20.17 2.38 -7.89
CA GLY A 195 -20.63 3.74 -8.22
C GLY A 195 -19.98 4.86 -7.41
N SER A 196 -20.08 6.10 -7.88
CA SER A 196 -19.30 7.23 -7.32
C SER A 196 -19.96 7.99 -6.16
N SER A 197 -21.18 7.62 -5.74
CA SER A 197 -21.98 8.45 -4.81
C SER A 197 -22.73 7.64 -3.77
N SER A 198 -23.95 7.16 -4.00
CA SER A 198 -24.68 6.28 -3.07
C SER A 198 -24.86 4.92 -3.75
N THR A 199 -24.13 3.92 -3.28
CA THR A 199 -24.11 2.57 -3.87
C THR A 199 -24.59 1.57 -2.83
N GLY A 200 -25.50 0.67 -3.21
CA GLY A 200 -25.83 -0.47 -2.35
C GLY A 200 -26.24 -1.70 -3.13
N GLY A 201 -26.00 -2.88 -2.56
CA GLY A 201 -26.16 -4.17 -3.23
C GLY A 201 -27.55 -4.38 -3.81
N LEU A 202 -28.61 -3.93 -3.11
CA LEU A 202 -29.97 -3.88 -3.65
C LEU A 202 -30.32 -2.52 -4.26
N ILE A 203 -30.13 -1.42 -3.51
CA ILE A 203 -30.59 -0.08 -3.94
C ILE A 203 -29.56 1.05 -3.74
N GLY A 204 -29.58 2.02 -4.66
CA GLY A 204 -28.81 3.26 -4.52
C GLY A 204 -29.36 4.18 -3.43
N ARG A 205 -30.68 4.42 -3.43
CA ARG A 205 -31.34 5.25 -2.40
C ARG A 205 -32.78 4.84 -2.10
N GLY A 206 -33.14 4.82 -0.82
CA GLY A 206 -34.51 4.66 -0.31
C GLY A 206 -35.08 5.94 0.32
N LEU A 207 -36.34 6.27 0.05
CA LEU A 207 -37.04 7.38 0.73
C LEU A 207 -38.58 7.22 0.79
N SER A 208 -39.22 8.06 1.62
CA SER A 208 -40.68 8.26 1.69
C SER A 208 -41.48 6.96 1.89
N ASP A 209 -41.49 6.44 3.13
CA ASP A 209 -42.25 5.24 3.57
C ASP A 209 -41.95 3.91 2.84
N SER A 210 -41.00 3.91 1.90
CA SER A 210 -40.59 2.72 1.13
C SER A 210 -39.81 1.72 1.99
N SER A 211 -39.68 0.46 1.54
CA SER A 211 -38.99 -0.57 2.33
C SER A 211 -38.21 -1.64 1.55
N ILE A 212 -37.14 -2.14 2.18
CA ILE A 212 -36.55 -3.45 1.90
C ILE A 212 -37.05 -4.43 2.98
N VAL A 213 -37.55 -5.59 2.58
CA VAL A 213 -38.09 -6.62 3.47
C VAL A 213 -37.61 -7.99 3.02
N SER A 214 -37.31 -8.91 3.94
CA SER A 214 -36.99 -10.32 3.62
C SER A 214 -35.89 -10.51 2.55
N SER A 215 -34.95 -9.57 2.39
CA SER A 215 -34.00 -9.57 1.28
C SER A 215 -32.56 -9.64 1.75
N PHE A 216 -31.63 -10.12 0.91
CA PHE A 216 -30.20 -10.10 1.23
C PHE A 216 -29.32 -9.69 0.04
N SER A 217 -28.04 -9.38 0.31
CA SER A 217 -27.06 -9.14 -0.74
C SER A 217 -25.68 -9.69 -0.36
N THR A 218 -25.11 -10.47 -1.27
CA THR A 218 -23.73 -10.96 -1.20
C THR A 218 -22.78 -10.10 -2.05
N CYS A 219 -23.31 -9.09 -2.77
CA CYS A 219 -22.53 -8.27 -3.69
C CYS A 219 -21.34 -7.57 -3.02
N THR A 220 -20.22 -7.49 -3.75
CA THR A 220 -19.17 -6.50 -3.45
C THR A 220 -19.68 -5.10 -3.83
N VAL A 221 -19.78 -4.19 -2.85
CA VAL A 221 -20.37 -2.85 -3.00
C VAL A 221 -19.30 -1.77 -2.94
N ASN A 222 -18.96 -1.16 -4.08
CA ASN A 222 -18.00 -0.05 -4.16
C ASN A 222 -18.71 1.31 -4.29
N GLY A 223 -18.48 2.25 -3.36
CA GLY A 223 -19.29 3.46 -3.26
C GLY A 223 -18.58 4.71 -2.73
N GLY A 224 -19.27 5.84 -2.84
CA GLY A 224 -19.01 7.01 -1.98
C GLY A 224 -19.55 6.76 -0.57
N ASN A 225 -20.87 6.60 -0.49
CA ASN A 225 -21.63 6.08 0.63
C ASN A 225 -22.03 4.66 0.22
N ALA A 226 -21.21 3.67 0.58
CA ALA A 226 -21.38 2.27 0.23
C ALA A 226 -22.16 1.55 1.34
N GLY A 227 -23.25 0.86 0.99
CA GLY A 227 -24.06 0.10 1.95
C GLY A 227 -24.45 -1.27 1.43
N GLY A 228 -24.19 -2.34 2.19
CA GLY A 228 -24.44 -3.72 1.74
C GLY A 228 -25.83 -3.93 1.11
N LEU A 229 -26.88 -3.35 1.70
CA LEU A 229 -28.22 -3.30 1.09
C LEU A 229 -28.52 -1.97 0.38
N ALA A 230 -28.20 -0.83 1.02
CA ALA A 230 -28.65 0.48 0.56
C ALA A 230 -27.59 1.59 0.73
N GLY A 231 -27.25 2.29 -0.36
CA GLY A 231 -26.28 3.39 -0.31
C GLY A 231 -26.72 4.57 0.56
N ASN A 232 -28.00 4.98 0.44
CA ASN A 232 -28.58 6.04 1.27
C ASN A 232 -30.05 5.81 1.64
N ILE A 233 -30.46 6.15 2.87
CA ILE A 233 -31.89 6.15 3.28
C ILE A 233 -32.33 7.45 3.98
N SER A 234 -33.60 7.83 3.80
CA SER A 234 -34.27 8.93 4.54
C SER A 234 -35.80 8.72 4.65
N ASP A 235 -36.49 9.62 5.37
CA ASP A 235 -37.96 9.82 5.29
C ASP A 235 -38.85 8.59 5.57
N ALA A 236 -38.69 8.00 6.75
CA ALA A 236 -39.43 6.81 7.19
C ALA A 236 -39.18 5.54 6.36
N PHE A 237 -38.04 5.43 5.68
CA PHE A 237 -37.62 4.18 5.04
C PHE A 237 -37.46 3.05 6.06
N ILE A 238 -37.76 1.81 5.67
CA ILE A 238 -37.66 0.63 6.54
C ILE A 238 -36.78 -0.45 5.89
N ILE A 239 -35.79 -0.95 6.62
CA ILE A 239 -35.13 -2.24 6.36
C ILE A 239 -35.58 -3.22 7.45
N ASN A 240 -36.11 -4.40 7.08
CA ASN A 240 -36.68 -5.35 8.04
C ASN A 240 -36.50 -6.82 7.63
N ASN A 241 -35.93 -7.64 8.52
CA ASN A 241 -35.61 -9.06 8.26
C ASN A 241 -34.73 -9.19 7.01
N SER A 242 -33.54 -8.58 7.02
CA SER A 242 -32.68 -8.48 5.82
C SER A 242 -31.20 -8.48 6.20
N PHE A 243 -30.30 -8.90 5.31
CA PHE A 243 -28.87 -8.98 5.66
C PHE A 243 -27.90 -8.75 4.50
N SER A 244 -26.61 -8.57 4.81
CA SER A 244 -25.55 -8.49 3.80
C SER A 244 -24.28 -9.23 4.23
N THR A 245 -23.72 -10.02 3.32
CA THR A 245 -22.49 -10.83 3.49
C THR A 245 -21.32 -10.32 2.64
N GLY A 246 -21.60 -9.61 1.54
CA GLY A 246 -20.58 -9.08 0.64
C GLY A 246 -19.74 -7.92 1.21
N GLU A 247 -18.54 -7.71 0.66
CA GLU A 247 -17.63 -6.63 1.08
C GLU A 247 -18.17 -5.24 0.70
N VAL A 248 -18.05 -4.27 1.60
CA VAL A 248 -18.55 -2.89 1.44
C VAL A 248 -17.39 -1.88 1.50
N ASN A 249 -17.11 -1.26 0.36
CA ASN A 249 -15.95 -0.39 0.12
C ASN A 249 -16.41 1.07 -0.08
N GLY A 250 -16.29 1.92 0.94
CA GLY A 250 -16.82 3.29 0.96
C GLY A 250 -15.74 4.37 1.00
N THR A 251 -15.57 5.09 -0.12
CA THR A 251 -14.60 6.19 -0.27
C THR A 251 -14.95 7.47 0.51
N TYR A 252 -16.16 7.56 1.07
CA TYR A 252 -16.56 8.60 2.03
C TYR A 252 -17.30 8.02 3.25
N SER A 253 -18.01 6.90 3.11
CA SER A 253 -18.75 6.23 4.18
C SER A 253 -19.05 4.77 3.81
N ALA A 254 -18.83 3.83 4.73
CA ALA A 254 -19.04 2.40 4.49
C ALA A 254 -19.86 1.77 5.62
N GLY A 255 -21.00 1.16 5.30
CA GLY A 255 -21.86 0.52 6.31
C GLY A 255 -22.35 -0.86 5.89
N GLY A 256 -22.28 -1.84 6.78
CA GLY A 256 -22.60 -3.24 6.43
C GLY A 256 -24.02 -3.46 5.93
N LEU A 257 -24.97 -2.57 6.27
CA LEU A 257 -26.29 -2.52 5.62
C LEU A 257 -26.57 -1.20 4.91
N VAL A 258 -26.19 -0.06 5.51
CA VAL A 258 -26.56 1.27 5.02
C VAL A 258 -25.34 2.18 4.93
N GLY A 259 -25.05 2.71 3.73
CA GLY A 259 -23.90 3.58 3.54
C GLY A 259 -24.02 4.88 4.32
N ARG A 260 -25.19 5.54 4.27
CA ARG A 260 -25.47 6.77 5.02
C ARG A 260 -26.95 7.01 5.29
N THR A 261 -27.30 7.58 6.44
CA THR A 261 -28.61 8.25 6.62
C THR A 261 -28.50 9.76 6.31
N TYR A 262 -29.54 10.36 5.71
CA TYR A 262 -29.52 11.78 5.32
C TYR A 262 -30.58 12.61 6.06
N SER A 263 -30.16 13.75 6.62
CA SER A 263 -31.02 14.78 7.20
C SER A 263 -30.72 16.12 6.51
N GLY A 264 -31.63 16.55 5.62
CA GLY A 264 -31.44 17.74 4.79
C GLY A 264 -32.25 18.98 5.19
N ASN A 265 -33.25 18.82 6.08
CA ASN A 265 -34.21 19.85 6.50
C ASN A 265 -34.93 19.41 7.80
N LEU A 266 -35.61 20.34 8.47
CA LEU A 266 -36.12 20.17 9.84
C LEU A 266 -37.40 19.32 10.02
N ASP A 267 -37.95 18.72 8.96
CA ASP A 267 -39.26 18.02 8.97
C ASP A 267 -39.18 16.52 8.53
N HIS A 268 -37.99 15.89 8.54
CA HIS A 268 -37.85 14.47 8.15
C HIS A 268 -38.48 13.52 9.18
N ARG A 269 -38.98 12.36 8.72
CA ARG A 269 -39.52 11.29 9.58
C ARG A 269 -38.45 10.23 9.86
N PRO A 270 -38.40 9.66 11.08
CA PRO A 270 -37.38 8.68 11.43
C PRO A 270 -37.51 7.41 10.60
N SER A 271 -36.38 6.98 10.04
CA SER A 271 -36.23 5.70 9.33
C SER A 271 -35.96 4.56 10.33
N PHE A 272 -36.11 3.32 9.91
CA PHE A 272 -36.00 2.15 10.79
C PHE A 272 -35.17 1.03 10.18
N LEU A 273 -34.24 0.49 10.96
CA LEU A 273 -33.52 -0.74 10.62
C LEU A 273 -33.83 -1.79 11.68
N LYS A 274 -34.45 -2.91 11.28
CA LYS A 274 -35.08 -3.87 12.18
C LYS A 274 -34.68 -5.29 11.86
N ASN A 275 -34.44 -6.10 12.88
CA ASN A 275 -34.32 -7.55 12.73
C ASN A 275 -33.29 -7.95 11.65
N SER A 276 -32.21 -7.19 11.46
CA SER A 276 -31.34 -7.28 10.28
C SER A 276 -29.88 -7.44 10.69
N PHE A 277 -29.05 -8.07 9.86
CA PHE A 277 -27.63 -8.26 10.23
C PHE A 277 -26.63 -8.07 9.08
N SER A 278 -25.37 -7.86 9.42
CA SER A 278 -24.28 -7.79 8.45
C SER A 278 -23.10 -8.65 8.90
N SER A 279 -22.47 -9.35 7.96
CA SER A 279 -21.23 -10.10 8.18
C SER A 279 -20.08 -9.64 7.30
N GLY A 280 -20.37 -9.11 6.10
CA GLY A 280 -19.34 -8.71 5.14
C GLY A 280 -18.35 -7.67 5.66
N LYS A 281 -17.12 -7.76 5.15
CA LYS A 281 -15.99 -6.86 5.46
C LYS A 281 -16.31 -5.41 5.06
N ILE A 282 -15.93 -4.44 5.89
CA ILE A 282 -16.28 -3.02 5.69
C ILE A 282 -15.00 -2.19 5.67
N ASN A 283 -14.66 -1.61 4.52
CA ASN A 283 -13.47 -0.77 4.33
C ASN A 283 -13.89 0.68 3.98
N GLY A 284 -13.22 1.68 4.55
CA GLY A 284 -13.51 3.10 4.28
C GLY A 284 -12.69 4.06 5.14
N GLU A 285 -12.94 5.37 4.99
CA GLU A 285 -12.24 6.42 5.75
C GLU A 285 -12.43 6.27 7.28
N LEU A 286 -11.34 6.47 8.05
CA LEU A 286 -11.34 6.36 9.51
C LEU A 286 -12.44 7.21 10.16
N ASN A 287 -13.25 6.58 11.03
CA ASN A 287 -14.42 7.14 11.72
C ASN A 287 -15.63 7.44 10.79
N LYS A 288 -15.71 6.82 9.61
CA LYS A 288 -16.89 6.83 8.73
C LYS A 288 -17.31 5.42 8.30
N THR A 289 -16.95 4.44 9.13
CA THR A 289 -17.26 3.02 8.96
C THR A 289 -18.10 2.54 10.14
N GLY A 290 -19.04 1.62 9.89
CA GLY A 290 -19.85 1.06 10.96
C GLY A 290 -20.57 -0.22 10.53
N GLY A 291 -20.57 -1.22 11.42
CA GLY A 291 -21.14 -2.54 11.16
C GLY A 291 -22.57 -2.51 10.57
N MET A 292 -23.43 -1.62 11.08
CA MET A 292 -24.79 -1.41 10.56
C MET A 292 -24.86 -0.26 9.54
N ILE A 293 -24.35 0.92 9.91
CA ILE A 293 -24.48 2.17 9.16
C ILE A 293 -23.13 2.91 9.16
N GLY A 294 -22.65 3.34 8.00
CA GLY A 294 -21.36 4.03 7.88
C GLY A 294 -21.35 5.44 8.47
N VAL A 295 -22.32 6.27 8.07
CA VAL A 295 -22.50 7.64 8.60
C VAL A 295 -23.95 7.92 8.96
N VAL A 296 -24.17 8.33 10.21
CA VAL A 296 -25.46 8.76 10.74
C VAL A 296 -25.61 10.27 10.57
N GLY A 297 -26.38 10.70 9.57
CA GLY A 297 -26.55 12.12 9.25
C GLY A 297 -27.29 12.93 10.33
N ASP A 298 -28.09 12.26 11.17
CA ASP A 298 -28.78 12.82 12.34
C ASP A 298 -29.29 11.64 13.21
N PRO A 299 -28.88 11.52 14.49
CA PRO A 299 -29.24 10.37 15.32
C PRO A 299 -30.72 10.35 15.75
N ASP A 300 -31.47 11.46 15.64
CA ASP A 300 -32.90 11.50 15.93
C ASP A 300 -33.77 11.03 14.74
N VAL A 301 -33.20 10.84 13.53
CA VAL A 301 -33.94 10.40 12.32
C VAL A 301 -33.72 8.93 11.93
N ILE A 302 -33.14 8.12 12.81
CA ILE A 302 -32.94 6.68 12.62
C ILE A 302 -33.20 5.92 13.94
N THR A 303 -33.75 4.71 13.86
CA THR A 303 -33.89 3.81 15.00
C THR A 303 -33.55 2.38 14.59
N ILE A 304 -32.67 1.74 15.35
CA ILE A 304 -32.18 0.38 15.07
C ILE A 304 -32.70 -0.60 16.13
N SER A 305 -33.25 -1.76 15.77
CA SER A 305 -33.78 -2.71 16.76
C SER A 305 -33.62 -4.18 16.39
N ASN A 306 -33.12 -4.98 17.32
CA ASN A 306 -32.90 -6.43 17.18
C ASN A 306 -32.00 -6.76 15.97
N SER A 307 -30.94 -5.96 15.79
CA SER A 307 -30.07 -6.00 14.61
C SER A 307 -28.61 -6.11 15.01
N TYR A 308 -27.78 -6.75 14.19
CA TYR A 308 -26.49 -7.28 14.61
C TYR A 308 -25.41 -7.12 13.54
N TRP A 309 -24.14 -7.11 13.93
CA TRP A 309 -23.05 -7.20 12.97
C TRP A 309 -21.97 -8.17 13.47
N SER A 310 -21.28 -8.84 12.55
CA SER A 310 -20.10 -9.65 12.86
C SER A 310 -18.94 -8.75 13.26
N LEU A 311 -18.39 -8.91 14.46
CA LEU A 311 -17.20 -8.18 14.94
C LEU A 311 -15.93 -8.65 14.23
N ASP A 312 -15.90 -9.93 13.91
CA ASP A 312 -14.80 -10.71 13.37
C ASP A 312 -14.66 -10.57 11.85
N LEU A 313 -15.74 -10.73 11.08
CA LEU A 313 -15.70 -10.66 9.62
C LEU A 313 -15.82 -9.22 9.08
N SER A 314 -16.59 -8.34 9.75
CA SER A 314 -16.76 -6.97 9.24
C SER A 314 -15.55 -6.05 9.48
N GLY A 315 -14.68 -6.42 10.43
CA GLY A 315 -13.60 -5.57 10.95
C GLY A 315 -14.07 -4.41 11.85
N GLN A 316 -15.38 -4.23 12.06
CA GLN A 316 -15.93 -3.06 12.74
C GLN A 316 -16.21 -3.30 14.24
N ASN A 317 -15.52 -2.56 15.10
CA ASN A 317 -15.78 -2.54 16.54
C ASN A 317 -17.06 -1.78 16.94
N LEU A 318 -17.62 -0.99 16.03
CA LEU A 318 -18.82 -0.16 16.24
C LEU A 318 -19.85 -0.40 15.14
N GLY A 319 -21.13 -0.37 15.51
CA GLY A 319 -22.23 -0.52 14.54
C GLY A 319 -22.54 0.75 13.75
N THR A 320 -22.11 1.92 14.25
CA THR A 320 -22.32 3.25 13.67
C THR A 320 -21.18 4.19 14.06
N ASP A 321 -20.97 5.26 13.29
CA ASP A 321 -20.05 6.37 13.59
C ASP A 321 -20.44 7.13 14.88
N GLU A 322 -21.73 7.44 15.04
CA GLU A 322 -22.31 8.14 16.20
C GLU A 322 -23.39 7.26 16.89
N PRO A 323 -23.59 7.34 18.22
CA PRO A 323 -24.55 6.48 18.93
C PRO A 323 -26.02 6.72 18.56
N VAL A 324 -26.65 5.74 17.92
CA VAL A 324 -28.09 5.75 17.53
C VAL A 324 -29.00 5.16 18.61
N VAL A 325 -30.22 5.69 18.72
CA VAL A 325 -31.30 5.14 19.56
C VAL A 325 -31.68 3.73 19.09
N GLY A 326 -31.47 2.72 19.94
CA GLY A 326 -31.80 1.36 19.54
C GLY A 326 -31.45 0.23 20.51
N ASN A 327 -31.59 -0.99 20.01
CA ASN A 327 -30.98 -2.21 20.56
C ASN A 327 -30.32 -2.98 19.40
N TYR A 328 -29.00 -2.85 19.30
CA TYR A 328 -28.15 -3.48 18.29
C TYR A 328 -26.78 -3.79 18.91
N LEU A 329 -26.13 -4.86 18.45
CA LEU A 329 -24.96 -5.41 19.10
C LEU A 329 -24.04 -6.12 18.10
N GLY A 330 -22.74 -5.89 18.23
CA GLY A 330 -21.71 -6.67 17.56
C GLY A 330 -21.54 -8.01 18.25
N ILE A 331 -21.58 -9.10 17.47
CA ILE A 331 -21.46 -10.49 17.90
C ILE A 331 -20.49 -11.21 16.96
N THR A 332 -20.15 -12.47 17.23
CA THR A 332 -19.30 -13.27 16.32
C THR A 332 -20.08 -13.86 15.15
N SER A 333 -19.37 -14.21 14.06
CA SER A 333 -19.90 -14.99 12.94
C SER A 333 -20.55 -16.31 13.40
N ALA A 334 -19.87 -17.03 14.29
CA ALA A 334 -20.40 -18.25 14.91
C ALA A 334 -21.66 -18.02 15.76
N GLU A 335 -21.85 -16.83 16.35
CA GLU A 335 -23.10 -16.47 17.05
C GLU A 335 -24.24 -16.15 16.05
N LEU A 336 -23.94 -15.63 14.85
CA LEU A 336 -24.91 -15.45 13.75
C LEU A 336 -25.36 -16.80 13.15
N GLN A 337 -24.42 -17.72 12.90
CA GLN A 337 -24.68 -19.05 12.33
C GLN A 337 -25.31 -20.05 13.32
N CYS A 338 -25.19 -19.81 14.63
CA CYS A 338 -25.64 -20.77 15.63
C CYS A 338 -27.15 -21.11 15.64
N PRO A 339 -28.10 -20.15 15.46
CA PRO A 339 -29.53 -20.40 15.66
C PRO A 339 -30.13 -21.35 14.62
N THR A 340 -30.57 -22.53 15.04
CA THR A 340 -31.22 -23.51 14.14
C THR A 340 -32.75 -23.35 14.05
N SER A 341 -33.31 -22.37 14.75
CA SER A 341 -34.68 -21.89 14.59
C SER A 341 -34.77 -20.39 14.90
N SER A 342 -35.86 -19.75 14.47
CA SER A 342 -36.12 -18.34 14.79
C SER A 342 -36.17 -18.07 16.31
N ASP A 343 -36.69 -19.01 17.10
CA ASP A 343 -36.82 -18.91 18.55
C ASP A 343 -35.64 -19.51 19.36
N ASP A 344 -34.53 -19.86 18.71
CA ASP A 344 -33.34 -20.43 19.37
C ASP A 344 -32.70 -19.43 20.35
N SER A 345 -32.41 -19.93 21.55
CA SER A 345 -31.90 -19.18 22.70
C SER A 345 -30.71 -19.85 23.38
N GLU A 346 -30.16 -20.94 22.82
CA GLU A 346 -28.91 -21.53 23.32
C GLU A 346 -27.68 -20.71 22.86
N CYS A 347 -27.79 -20.03 21.71
CA CYS A 347 -26.74 -19.22 21.10
C CYS A 347 -26.39 -17.93 21.88
N LEU A 348 -27.40 -17.20 22.35
CA LEU A 348 -27.21 -15.98 23.14
C LEU A 348 -28.08 -16.00 24.40
N ILE A 349 -27.43 -16.11 25.56
CA ILE A 349 -28.03 -16.32 26.89
C ILE A 349 -29.12 -15.28 27.27
N SER A 350 -29.17 -14.12 26.59
CA SER A 350 -30.15 -13.05 26.82
C SER A 350 -31.02 -12.66 25.61
N ASN A 351 -30.76 -13.16 24.40
CA ASN A 351 -31.42 -12.72 23.16
C ASN A 351 -31.74 -13.91 22.23
N THR A 352 -32.77 -13.77 21.40
CA THR A 352 -33.04 -14.64 20.26
C THR A 352 -32.80 -13.79 19.00
N LEU A 353 -31.91 -14.20 18.10
CA LEU A 353 -31.50 -13.36 16.97
C LEU A 353 -32.65 -13.13 15.97
N TYR A 354 -33.32 -14.23 15.60
CA TYR A 354 -34.25 -14.26 14.48
C TYR A 354 -35.72 -14.47 14.88
N ALA A 355 -36.11 -14.21 16.14
CA ALA A 355 -37.44 -14.55 16.67
C ALA A 355 -38.63 -13.77 16.06
N SER A 356 -38.36 -12.87 15.13
CA SER A 356 -39.34 -12.13 14.32
C SER A 356 -39.22 -12.40 12.82
N TRP A 357 -38.42 -13.41 12.43
CA TRP A 357 -38.28 -13.90 11.06
C TRP A 357 -39.29 -15.03 10.83
N ASP A 358 -39.93 -15.03 9.66
CA ASP A 358 -40.94 -16.03 9.33
C ASP A 358 -40.29 -17.30 8.77
N THR A 359 -40.61 -18.45 9.37
CA THR A 359 -40.10 -19.76 8.96
C THR A 359 -40.72 -20.28 7.66
N THR A 360 -41.64 -19.53 7.02
CA THR A 360 -42.04 -19.78 5.63
C THR A 360 -41.24 -18.98 4.60
N VAL A 361 -40.40 -18.05 5.05
CA VAL A 361 -39.55 -17.19 4.21
C VAL A 361 -38.06 -17.46 4.46
N TRP A 362 -37.70 -17.94 5.65
CA TRP A 362 -36.30 -18.16 6.05
C TRP A 362 -36.05 -19.58 6.57
N ASP A 363 -35.03 -20.25 6.00
CA ASP A 363 -34.50 -21.51 6.50
C ASP A 363 -33.20 -21.27 7.30
N PHE A 364 -33.22 -21.65 8.58
CA PHE A 364 -32.14 -21.39 9.53
C PHE A 364 -31.02 -22.43 9.51
N GLY A 365 -31.11 -23.47 8.67
CA GLY A 365 -30.00 -24.38 8.41
C GLY A 365 -29.50 -25.17 9.62
N SER A 366 -28.21 -25.48 9.60
CA SER A 366 -27.46 -25.99 10.75
C SER A 366 -26.72 -24.89 11.50
N SER A 367 -26.15 -25.19 12.67
CA SER A 367 -25.46 -24.22 13.53
C SER A 367 -24.10 -23.71 12.99
N GLN A 368 -23.86 -23.85 11.68
CA GLN A 368 -22.68 -23.42 10.91
C GLN A 368 -23.12 -22.74 9.60
N GLU A 369 -24.41 -22.46 9.43
CA GLU A 369 -25.01 -21.89 8.22
C GLU A 369 -25.72 -20.58 8.58
N LEU A 370 -25.59 -19.54 7.76
CA LEU A 370 -26.42 -18.33 7.89
C LEU A 370 -27.85 -18.58 7.36
N PRO A 371 -28.86 -17.76 7.74
CA PRO A 371 -30.23 -17.93 7.25
C PRO A 371 -30.33 -17.83 5.73
N GLY A 372 -30.94 -18.83 5.08
CA GLY A 372 -31.22 -18.87 3.65
C GLY A 372 -32.65 -18.40 3.32
N LEU A 373 -32.81 -17.60 2.27
CA LEU A 373 -34.09 -17.10 1.79
C LEU A 373 -34.83 -18.19 1.01
N ILE A 374 -36.11 -18.37 1.29
CA ILE A 374 -36.98 -19.35 0.62
C ILE A 374 -37.83 -18.64 -0.44
N ILE A 375 -37.63 -18.97 -1.73
CA ILE A 375 -38.47 -18.49 -2.85
C ILE A 375 -38.95 -19.71 -3.66
N ASP A 376 -40.26 -19.83 -3.86
CA ASP A 376 -40.98 -21.05 -4.33
C ASP A 376 -40.48 -22.39 -3.73
N GLY A 377 -40.00 -22.36 -2.47
CA GLY A 377 -39.46 -23.53 -1.79
C GLY A 377 -38.03 -23.93 -2.17
N VAL A 378 -37.34 -23.15 -3.00
CA VAL A 378 -35.88 -23.18 -3.19
C VAL A 378 -35.23 -22.33 -2.11
N ILE A 379 -34.15 -22.80 -1.50
CA ILE A 379 -33.36 -22.06 -0.51
C ILE A 379 -32.17 -21.42 -1.22
N TYR A 380 -32.01 -20.11 -1.08
CA TYR A 380 -30.86 -19.33 -1.53
C TYR A 380 -30.09 -18.82 -0.31
N ARG A 381 -28.84 -19.23 -0.16
CA ARG A 381 -28.02 -19.01 1.03
C ARG A 381 -26.56 -18.77 0.66
N ASP A 382 -25.90 -17.96 1.46
CA ASP A 382 -24.45 -17.81 1.59
C ASP A 382 -24.12 -18.26 3.03
N SER A 383 -23.67 -19.50 3.21
CA SER A 383 -23.68 -20.17 4.53
C SER A 383 -22.65 -19.66 5.53
N ASP A 384 -21.51 -19.18 5.05
CA ASP A 384 -20.40 -18.73 5.89
C ASP A 384 -20.08 -17.23 5.76
N GLY A 385 -20.79 -16.54 4.87
CA GLY A 385 -20.72 -15.10 4.67
C GLY A 385 -19.57 -14.67 3.76
N ASP A 386 -19.13 -15.55 2.86
CA ASP A 386 -18.05 -15.40 1.89
C ASP A 386 -18.34 -14.32 0.83
N GLY A 387 -19.55 -14.33 0.28
CA GLY A 387 -19.94 -13.60 -0.93
C GLY A 387 -20.57 -14.51 -2.00
N SER A 388 -20.32 -15.81 -1.93
CA SER A 388 -20.83 -16.84 -2.83
C SER A 388 -22.13 -17.47 -2.32
N LEU A 389 -22.87 -18.18 -3.17
CA LEU A 389 -24.07 -18.93 -2.74
C LEU A 389 -23.76 -20.43 -2.64
N ASP A 390 -24.38 -21.15 -1.70
CA ASP A 390 -24.24 -22.59 -1.45
C ASP A 390 -24.34 -23.51 -2.69
N GLY A 391 -24.92 -23.03 -3.79
CA GLY A 391 -25.08 -23.76 -5.06
C GLY A 391 -24.03 -23.42 -6.13
N ASP A 392 -23.33 -22.31 -5.97
CA ASP A 392 -22.30 -21.76 -6.87
C ASP A 392 -20.90 -21.81 -6.22
N ASP A 393 -20.81 -22.31 -4.97
CA ASP A 393 -19.64 -22.34 -4.10
C ASP A 393 -19.13 -23.78 -3.90
N ALA A 394 -17.82 -23.99 -4.08
CA ALA A 394 -17.15 -25.28 -3.92
C ALA A 394 -16.89 -25.69 -2.46
N PHE A 395 -16.78 -24.72 -1.55
CA PHE A 395 -16.48 -24.94 -0.12
C PHE A 395 -17.49 -24.21 0.80
N PRO A 396 -18.82 -24.43 0.66
CA PRO A 396 -19.89 -23.57 1.21
C PRO A 396 -20.11 -23.65 2.73
N ASN A 397 -19.06 -23.94 3.50
CA ASN A 397 -19.00 -23.97 4.96
C ASN A 397 -17.57 -23.51 5.42
N ASN A 398 -16.78 -22.89 4.54
CA ASN A 398 -15.38 -22.52 4.76
C ASN A 398 -14.99 -21.24 3.98
N ARG A 399 -15.36 -20.09 4.56
CA ARG A 399 -15.23 -18.67 4.11
C ARG A 399 -13.85 -18.16 3.64
N ALA A 400 -12.90 -19.06 3.40
CA ALA A 400 -11.56 -18.77 2.98
C ALA A 400 -11.36 -18.88 1.46
N GLY A 401 -12.17 -19.66 0.74
CA GLY A 401 -12.14 -19.77 -0.72
C GLY A 401 -13.40 -20.48 -1.20
N SER A 402 -14.01 -20.00 -2.29
CA SER A 402 -15.28 -20.55 -2.83
C SER A 402 -15.17 -21.14 -4.25
N VAL A 403 -14.02 -20.97 -4.91
CA VAL A 403 -13.80 -21.36 -6.32
C VAL A 403 -12.86 -22.58 -6.38
N ASP A 404 -13.27 -23.61 -7.12
CA ASP A 404 -12.51 -24.83 -7.49
C ASP A 404 -12.90 -25.13 -8.95
N ASN A 405 -12.16 -24.57 -9.92
CA ASN A 405 -12.59 -24.60 -11.33
C ASN A 405 -12.38 -25.95 -12.03
N ASP A 406 -11.46 -26.79 -11.56
CA ASP A 406 -11.11 -28.06 -12.20
C ASP A 406 -11.52 -29.32 -11.41
N GLY A 407 -12.02 -29.15 -10.18
CA GLY A 407 -12.66 -30.16 -9.35
C GLY A 407 -11.71 -31.06 -8.57
N ASP A 408 -10.49 -30.59 -8.26
CA ASP A 408 -9.49 -31.34 -7.48
C ASP A 408 -9.69 -31.24 -5.96
N GLY A 409 -10.42 -30.21 -5.47
CA GLY A 409 -10.78 -30.03 -4.07
C GLY A 409 -9.90 -29.04 -3.30
N TYR A 410 -9.14 -28.20 -3.99
CA TYR A 410 -8.31 -27.12 -3.44
C TYR A 410 -8.78 -25.78 -4.04
N PRO A 411 -8.90 -24.68 -3.27
CA PRO A 411 -9.39 -23.42 -3.81
C PRO A 411 -8.39 -22.74 -4.75
N ASP A 412 -8.88 -22.26 -5.90
CA ASP A 412 -8.13 -21.45 -6.88
C ASP A 412 -7.60 -20.13 -6.28
N ILE A 413 -8.37 -19.55 -5.36
CA ILE A 413 -8.24 -18.17 -4.88
C ILE A 413 -8.71 -18.06 -3.43
N TRP A 414 -7.97 -17.34 -2.58
CA TRP A 414 -8.47 -16.98 -1.25
C TRP A 414 -9.52 -15.87 -1.37
N THR A 415 -10.72 -16.08 -0.83
CA THR A 415 -11.84 -15.14 -0.80
C THR A 415 -11.40 -13.77 -0.30
N THR A 416 -11.84 -12.71 -0.99
CA THR A 416 -11.53 -11.32 -0.66
C THR A 416 -11.79 -11.02 0.82
N GLY A 417 -10.74 -10.55 1.50
CA GLY A 417 -10.76 -10.25 2.93
C GLY A 417 -10.34 -11.40 3.85
N CYS A 418 -10.13 -12.63 3.36
CA CYS A 418 -9.59 -13.72 4.17
C CYS A 418 -8.11 -13.44 4.53
N ASP A 419 -7.88 -13.00 5.76
CA ASP A 419 -6.57 -12.64 6.29
C ASP A 419 -5.73 -13.86 6.72
N ALA A 420 -4.60 -13.63 7.39
CA ALA A 420 -3.72 -14.71 7.84
C ALA A 420 -4.35 -15.61 8.93
N GLU A 421 -5.27 -15.12 9.77
CA GLU A 421 -5.98 -15.94 10.75
C GLU A 421 -7.08 -16.76 10.07
N CYS A 422 -7.85 -16.16 9.15
CA CYS A 422 -8.79 -16.86 8.29
C CYS A 422 -8.11 -18.01 7.51
N ARG A 423 -7.05 -17.73 6.74
CA ARG A 423 -6.35 -18.75 5.96
C ARG A 423 -5.77 -19.87 6.83
N SER A 424 -5.13 -19.54 7.96
CA SER A 424 -4.50 -20.54 8.84
C SER A 424 -5.50 -21.36 9.67
N THR A 425 -6.74 -20.92 9.83
CA THR A 425 -7.80 -21.66 10.54
C THR A 425 -8.75 -22.43 9.61
N SER A 426 -8.86 -22.04 8.34
CA SER A 426 -9.67 -22.71 7.31
C SER A 426 -9.38 -24.20 7.13
N GLY A 427 -8.11 -24.61 7.25
CA GLY A 427 -7.66 -25.95 6.89
C GLY A 427 -7.65 -26.26 5.39
N LEU A 428 -7.93 -25.27 4.52
CA LEU A 428 -7.71 -25.36 3.08
C LEU A 428 -6.21 -25.17 2.76
N THR A 429 -5.84 -25.34 1.49
CA THR A 429 -4.53 -24.98 0.94
C THR A 429 -4.78 -24.49 -0.48
N LEU A 430 -4.18 -23.37 -0.86
CA LEU A 430 -4.42 -22.76 -2.17
C LEU A 430 -3.87 -23.64 -3.28
N ASP A 431 -4.62 -23.75 -4.38
CA ASP A 431 -4.14 -24.31 -5.64
C ASP A 431 -3.25 -23.30 -6.39
N GLN A 432 -2.17 -23.78 -7.01
CA GLN A 432 -1.27 -23.00 -7.87
C GLN A 432 -1.42 -23.34 -9.36
N PHE A 433 -2.27 -24.31 -9.74
CA PHE A 433 -2.58 -24.68 -11.12
C PHE A 433 -4.10 -24.77 -11.43
N PRO A 434 -4.93 -23.73 -11.14
CA PRO A 434 -6.42 -23.72 -11.13
C PRO A 434 -7.16 -23.95 -12.47
N MET A 435 -6.49 -24.57 -13.43
CA MET A 435 -7.02 -24.94 -14.74
C MET A 435 -6.81 -26.44 -15.04
N THR A 436 -6.28 -27.22 -14.10
CA THR A 436 -5.88 -28.62 -14.29
C THR A 436 -5.66 -29.40 -12.97
N SER A 437 -6.65 -30.24 -12.59
CA SER A 437 -6.68 -31.23 -11.47
C SER A 437 -5.63 -32.35 -11.53
N ALA A 438 -4.53 -32.11 -12.25
CA ALA A 438 -3.35 -32.94 -12.34
C ALA A 438 -2.38 -32.72 -11.18
N ALA A 439 -2.29 -31.51 -10.64
CA ALA A 439 -1.41 -31.12 -9.53
C ALA A 439 -1.85 -29.76 -8.99
N TRP A 440 -1.64 -29.50 -7.69
CA TRP A 440 -2.00 -28.23 -7.05
C TRP A 440 -0.87 -27.55 -6.26
N LEU A 441 0.21 -28.29 -5.99
CA LEU A 441 1.32 -27.83 -5.14
C LEU A 441 2.48 -27.35 -6.01
N ASP A 442 2.77 -26.06 -5.88
CA ASP A 442 4.03 -25.39 -6.21
C ASP A 442 4.46 -24.66 -4.93
N ALA A 443 5.59 -25.07 -4.33
CA ALA A 443 6.01 -24.64 -2.99
C ALA A 443 7.02 -23.48 -2.99
N ASP A 444 7.78 -23.32 -4.08
CA ASP A 444 8.80 -22.29 -4.28
C ASP A 444 8.41 -21.24 -5.33
N LEU A 445 7.26 -21.41 -5.99
CA LEU A 445 6.63 -20.53 -6.98
C LEU A 445 7.45 -20.46 -8.28
N ASP A 446 7.92 -21.62 -8.74
CA ASP A 446 8.71 -21.82 -9.96
C ASP A 446 7.84 -22.09 -11.22
N SER A 447 6.51 -22.25 -11.04
CA SER A 447 5.52 -22.65 -12.05
C SER A 447 5.60 -24.12 -12.52
N GLN A 448 6.19 -25.01 -11.74
CA GLN A 448 6.17 -26.47 -11.91
C GLN A 448 5.63 -27.17 -10.65
N PRO A 449 4.82 -28.23 -10.79
CA PRO A 449 4.30 -28.91 -9.61
C PRO A 449 5.35 -29.76 -8.88
N ASP A 450 5.49 -29.57 -7.56
CA ASP A 450 6.18 -30.45 -6.61
C ASP A 450 5.74 -31.92 -6.77
N SER A 451 4.44 -32.12 -7.00
CA SER A 451 3.80 -33.43 -6.96
C SER A 451 2.49 -33.48 -7.75
N TRP A 452 2.29 -34.58 -8.48
CA TRP A 452 1.00 -34.88 -9.11
C TRP A 452 -0.09 -35.16 -8.06
N ALA A 453 -1.29 -34.61 -8.27
CA ALA A 453 -2.48 -34.78 -7.46
C ALA A 453 -2.90 -36.26 -7.30
N ALA A 454 -3.68 -36.53 -6.25
CA ALA A 454 -3.96 -37.86 -5.70
C ALA A 454 -4.93 -38.74 -6.52
N GLY A 455 -4.63 -38.90 -7.81
CA GLY A 455 -5.43 -39.65 -8.79
C GLY A 455 -4.96 -39.47 -10.23
N CYS A 456 -4.13 -38.45 -10.50
CA CYS A 456 -3.64 -38.12 -11.83
C CYS A 456 -2.75 -39.25 -12.40
N ASP A 457 -3.31 -40.02 -13.32
CA ASP A 457 -2.62 -41.11 -14.01
C ASP A 457 -1.86 -40.62 -15.26
N ALA A 458 -1.22 -41.54 -15.97
CA ALA A 458 -0.41 -41.19 -17.14
C ALA A 458 -1.21 -40.64 -18.35
N SER A 459 -2.55 -40.62 -18.34
CA SER A 459 -3.31 -39.79 -19.29
C SER A 459 -3.34 -38.35 -18.78
N CYS A 460 -3.85 -38.14 -17.57
CA CYS A 460 -3.92 -36.84 -16.89
C CYS A 460 -2.59 -36.06 -16.96
N GLN A 461 -1.46 -36.71 -16.67
CA GLN A 461 -0.10 -36.12 -16.73
C GLN A 461 0.37 -35.72 -18.14
N ASN A 462 -0.23 -36.27 -19.21
CA ASN A 462 0.02 -35.86 -20.59
C ASN A 462 -1.03 -34.88 -21.11
N ASP A 463 -2.24 -34.91 -20.55
CA ASP A 463 -3.37 -34.09 -20.95
C ASP A 463 -3.34 -32.69 -20.30
N SER A 464 -2.70 -32.53 -19.13
CA SER A 464 -2.47 -31.23 -18.45
C SER A 464 -1.39 -30.35 -19.07
N GLY A 465 -0.37 -30.96 -19.68
CA GLY A 465 0.78 -30.25 -20.28
C GLY A 465 1.85 -29.76 -19.28
N LEU A 466 1.63 -29.91 -17.97
CA LEU A 466 2.62 -29.58 -16.94
C LEU A 466 3.85 -30.51 -17.01
N THR A 467 4.99 -30.06 -16.48
CA THR A 467 6.18 -30.88 -16.24
C THR A 467 6.41 -30.94 -14.74
N LEU A 468 6.42 -32.15 -14.16
CA LEU A 468 6.72 -32.35 -12.74
C LEU A 468 8.13 -31.85 -12.42
N ASP A 469 8.26 -31.05 -11.37
CA ASP A 469 9.55 -30.62 -10.86
C ASP A 469 10.44 -31.81 -10.44
N THR A 470 11.75 -31.60 -10.50
CA THR A 470 12.76 -32.53 -9.99
C THR A 470 13.84 -31.89 -9.12
N SER A 471 13.74 -30.59 -8.84
CA SER A 471 14.77 -29.76 -8.20
C SER A 471 14.40 -29.29 -6.77
N LEU A 472 13.14 -28.89 -6.53
CA LEU A 472 12.53 -28.40 -5.28
C LEU A 472 13.36 -27.37 -4.49
N ASN A 473 12.85 -26.14 -4.38
CA ASN A 473 13.51 -24.94 -3.84
C ASN A 473 14.58 -24.42 -4.81
N ASP A 474 14.23 -24.26 -6.10
CA ASP A 474 15.08 -23.90 -7.26
C ASP A 474 14.35 -22.85 -8.13
N VAL A 475 14.25 -21.61 -7.61
CA VAL A 475 13.25 -20.61 -8.04
C VAL A 475 13.44 -20.10 -9.48
N ASP A 476 14.67 -20.08 -10.00
CA ASP A 476 14.95 -19.67 -11.40
C ASP A 476 15.07 -20.86 -12.38
N ASN A 477 14.94 -22.09 -11.88
CA ASN A 477 15.04 -23.34 -12.65
C ASN A 477 16.41 -23.58 -13.33
N ASP A 478 17.50 -23.05 -12.78
CA ASP A 478 18.88 -23.33 -13.20
C ASP A 478 19.30 -24.80 -12.97
N GLY A 479 18.75 -25.43 -11.92
CA GLY A 479 19.16 -26.76 -11.45
C GLY A 479 19.99 -26.75 -10.16
N VAL A 480 20.02 -25.62 -9.44
CA VAL A 480 20.75 -25.43 -8.17
C VAL A 480 19.84 -24.78 -7.15
N ILE A 481 19.48 -25.53 -6.11
CA ILE A 481 18.56 -25.04 -5.07
C ILE A 481 19.06 -23.76 -4.39
N ASP A 482 18.16 -22.82 -4.07
CA ASP A 482 18.44 -21.45 -3.59
C ASP A 482 19.50 -21.43 -2.46
N SER A 483 19.38 -22.37 -1.52
CA SER A 483 20.27 -22.52 -0.36
C SER A 483 21.72 -22.94 -0.67
N GLN A 484 22.01 -23.23 -1.93
CA GLN A 484 23.33 -23.60 -2.46
C GLN A 484 23.75 -22.79 -3.70
N ASP A 485 22.83 -22.03 -4.30
CA ASP A 485 23.19 -21.03 -5.29
C ASP A 485 23.88 -19.81 -4.63
N SER A 486 24.52 -18.98 -5.46
CA SER A 486 25.21 -17.76 -5.08
C SER A 486 25.32 -16.81 -6.28
N ASP A 487 24.23 -16.63 -7.05
CA ASP A 487 23.96 -15.64 -8.12
C ASP A 487 24.96 -15.52 -9.30
N THR A 488 26.06 -16.29 -9.24
CA THR A 488 27.26 -16.12 -10.07
C THR A 488 27.28 -17.05 -11.30
N ASN A 489 26.19 -17.78 -11.55
CA ASN A 489 25.95 -18.68 -12.68
C ASN A 489 25.42 -17.96 -13.93
N GLY A 490 24.57 -16.93 -13.81
CA GLY A 490 24.34 -16.00 -14.93
C GLY A 490 23.01 -15.24 -15.05
N VAL A 491 22.05 -15.46 -14.15
CA VAL A 491 20.88 -14.58 -13.97
C VAL A 491 21.04 -13.92 -12.61
N LEU A 492 21.01 -12.59 -12.55
CA LEU A 492 21.02 -11.86 -11.28
C LEU A 492 19.57 -11.65 -10.85
N ASN A 493 19.20 -12.18 -9.68
CA ASN A 493 17.86 -12.07 -9.12
C ASN A 493 17.30 -10.63 -9.15
N ALA A 494 15.98 -10.49 -9.29
CA ALA A 494 15.28 -9.21 -9.24
C ALA A 494 15.49 -8.50 -7.90
N ASP A 495 15.49 -9.29 -6.83
CA ASP A 495 15.68 -8.95 -5.42
C ASP A 495 16.59 -10.03 -4.80
N ALA A 496 17.90 -9.75 -4.78
CA ALA A 496 18.96 -10.70 -4.48
C ALA A 496 19.24 -10.90 -2.98
N ASP A 497 18.79 -10.01 -2.11
CA ASP A 497 18.76 -10.26 -0.65
C ASP A 497 17.40 -10.75 -0.12
N SER A 498 16.37 -10.72 -0.98
CA SER A 498 14.99 -11.16 -0.73
C SER A 498 14.22 -10.33 0.31
N ASN A 499 14.56 -9.04 0.48
CA ASN A 499 13.85 -8.15 1.39
C ASN A 499 12.52 -7.58 0.85
N GLY A 500 12.27 -7.70 -0.47
CA GLY A 500 11.11 -7.17 -1.17
C GLY A 500 11.37 -5.94 -2.01
N LEU A 501 12.62 -5.57 -2.28
CA LEU A 501 13.00 -4.40 -3.08
C LEU A 501 13.97 -4.79 -4.21
N ILE A 502 13.70 -4.29 -5.41
CA ILE A 502 14.45 -4.62 -6.63
C ILE A 502 15.76 -3.82 -6.68
N GLU A 503 16.92 -4.47 -6.83
CA GLU A 503 18.18 -3.70 -6.91
C GLU A 503 18.29 -2.86 -8.18
N VAL A 504 18.74 -1.63 -8.00
CA VAL A 504 19.25 -0.76 -9.05
C VAL A 504 20.70 -0.37 -8.71
N SER A 505 21.63 -1.00 -9.44
CA SER A 505 23.08 -0.78 -9.33
C SER A 505 23.65 0.03 -10.51
N THR A 506 22.78 0.47 -11.43
CA THR A 506 23.12 1.22 -12.64
C THR A 506 22.07 2.28 -12.97
N LEU A 507 22.47 3.34 -13.70
CA LEU A 507 21.51 4.30 -14.27
C LEU A 507 20.58 3.66 -15.33
N GLU A 508 20.97 2.54 -15.94
CA GLU A 508 20.12 1.80 -16.87
C GLU A 508 18.95 1.13 -16.13
N GLN A 509 19.20 0.50 -14.98
CA GLN A 509 18.14 -0.01 -14.09
C GLN A 509 17.30 1.12 -13.48
N LEU A 510 17.92 2.22 -13.02
CA LEU A 510 17.18 3.41 -12.54
C LEU A 510 16.24 3.96 -13.63
N ASN A 511 16.69 3.94 -14.90
CA ASN A 511 15.87 4.34 -16.03
C ASN A 511 14.77 3.32 -16.36
N ALA A 512 14.99 2.03 -16.09
CA ALA A 512 14.04 0.95 -16.32
C ALA A 512 12.85 0.94 -15.34
N VAL A 513 12.99 1.52 -14.14
CA VAL A 513 11.91 1.73 -13.15
C VAL A 513 10.62 2.28 -13.79
N ARG A 514 10.74 3.10 -14.83
CA ARG A 514 9.59 3.68 -15.56
C ARG A 514 8.72 2.66 -16.30
N TYR A 515 9.16 1.41 -16.43
CA TYR A 515 8.41 0.33 -17.08
C TYR A 515 7.62 -0.55 -16.10
N ASN A 516 7.91 -0.48 -14.79
CA ASN A 516 7.18 -1.19 -13.73
C ASN A 516 7.04 -0.27 -12.50
N LEU A 517 6.18 0.74 -12.64
CA LEU A 517 6.04 1.85 -11.68
C LEU A 517 5.45 1.45 -10.31
N ASN A 518 4.88 0.25 -10.23
CA ASN A 518 4.39 -0.40 -9.02
C ASN A 518 5.43 -1.31 -8.33
N GLY A 519 6.61 -1.52 -8.92
CA GLY A 519 7.72 -2.23 -8.28
C GLY A 519 7.47 -3.72 -8.01
N ALA A 520 6.55 -4.34 -8.76
CA ALA A 520 6.19 -5.75 -8.61
C ALA A 520 7.33 -6.72 -8.97
N GLY A 521 8.16 -6.30 -9.91
CA GLY A 521 9.35 -7.01 -10.37
C GLY A 521 10.16 -6.14 -11.32
N ARG A 522 11.38 -6.57 -11.65
CA ARG A 522 12.29 -5.88 -12.56
C ARG A 522 11.78 -6.00 -13.99
N THR A 523 11.67 -4.87 -14.71
CA THR A 523 11.25 -4.85 -16.12
C THR A 523 12.18 -3.91 -16.89
N LEU A 524 13.07 -4.47 -17.72
CA LEU A 524 14.17 -3.72 -18.35
C LEU A 524 13.78 -2.93 -19.61
N SER A 525 12.57 -3.11 -20.15
CA SER A 525 12.10 -2.44 -21.38
C SER A 525 10.58 -2.31 -21.45
N GLU A 526 10.09 -1.35 -22.23
CA GLU A 526 8.66 -1.08 -22.45
C GLU A 526 7.93 -2.34 -22.97
N GLY A 527 7.02 -2.88 -22.15
CA GLY A 527 6.27 -4.10 -22.46
C GLY A 527 7.11 -5.38 -22.49
N GLY A 528 8.28 -5.38 -21.84
CA GLY A 528 9.02 -6.61 -21.53
C GLY A 528 8.39 -7.39 -20.38
N ASP A 529 8.82 -8.64 -20.22
CA ASP A 529 8.37 -9.52 -19.14
C ASP A 529 8.78 -8.99 -17.75
N ILE A 530 8.07 -9.42 -16.70
CA ILE A 530 8.38 -9.08 -15.30
C ILE A 530 9.26 -10.17 -14.71
N ASP A 531 10.42 -9.78 -14.21
CA ASP A 531 11.34 -10.61 -13.44
C ASP A 531 11.09 -10.37 -11.94
N SER A 532 10.52 -11.35 -11.23
CA SER A 532 10.32 -11.31 -9.77
C SER A 532 11.16 -12.37 -9.03
N SER A 533 12.27 -12.80 -9.63
CA SER A 533 13.22 -13.72 -9.00
C SER A 533 13.78 -13.17 -7.69
N GLY A 534 13.76 -13.99 -6.63
CA GLY A 534 14.12 -13.59 -5.28
C GLY A 534 13.08 -12.75 -4.52
N CYS A 535 12.09 -12.13 -5.20
CA CYS A 535 11.01 -11.41 -4.51
C CYS A 535 10.24 -12.33 -3.54
N PRO A 536 9.75 -11.81 -2.40
CA PRO A 536 9.02 -12.59 -1.42
C PRO A 536 7.67 -13.08 -1.94
N ALA A 537 7.25 -14.25 -1.46
CA ALA A 537 5.92 -14.81 -1.72
C ALA A 537 4.85 -14.10 -0.87
N VAL A 538 3.83 -13.54 -1.53
CA VAL A 538 2.75 -12.77 -0.90
C VAL A 538 1.38 -13.19 -1.45
N ILE A 539 0.31 -12.91 -0.70
CA ILE A 539 -1.05 -13.01 -1.23
C ILE A 539 -1.43 -11.67 -1.88
N LEU A 540 -1.62 -11.67 -3.20
CA LEU A 540 -2.10 -10.55 -3.99
C LEU A 540 -3.38 -10.95 -4.72
N GLU A 541 -4.44 -10.16 -4.54
CA GLU A 541 -5.78 -10.40 -5.12
C GLU A 541 -6.24 -11.87 -4.92
N GLY A 542 -6.05 -12.40 -3.71
CA GLY A 542 -6.42 -13.77 -3.33
C GLY A 542 -5.45 -14.88 -3.78
N THR A 543 -4.58 -14.61 -4.76
CA THR A 543 -3.58 -15.57 -5.26
C THR A 543 -2.25 -15.47 -4.51
N LEU A 544 -1.52 -16.59 -4.38
CA LEU A 544 -0.13 -16.60 -3.89
C LEU A 544 0.82 -16.41 -5.07
N GLN A 545 1.76 -15.46 -4.97
CA GLN A 545 2.73 -15.15 -6.03
C GLN A 545 3.97 -14.42 -5.48
N ARG A 546 5.10 -14.45 -6.22
CA ARG A 546 6.31 -13.66 -5.91
C ARG A 546 6.16 -12.23 -6.44
N HIS A 547 6.20 -11.25 -5.54
CA HIS A 547 5.93 -9.86 -5.88
C HIS A 547 6.70 -8.91 -4.95
N CYS A 548 7.61 -8.12 -5.52
CA CYS A 548 8.34 -7.07 -4.80
C CYS A 548 7.46 -5.84 -4.51
N ALA A 549 7.89 -4.97 -3.59
CA ALA A 549 7.14 -3.79 -3.15
C ALA A 549 7.75 -2.45 -3.62
N GLY A 550 8.78 -2.50 -4.46
CA GLY A 550 9.58 -1.34 -4.81
C GLY A 550 10.99 -1.66 -5.28
N TYR A 551 11.86 -0.66 -5.15
CA TYR A 551 13.25 -0.67 -5.61
C TYR A 551 14.19 -0.17 -4.51
N GLU A 552 15.47 -0.53 -4.62
CA GLU A 552 16.53 0.07 -3.82
C GLU A 552 17.81 0.30 -4.60
N LEU A 553 18.61 1.29 -4.16
CA LEU A 553 19.98 1.45 -4.66
C LEU A 553 20.92 0.48 -3.95
N THR A 554 21.77 -0.24 -4.70
CA THR A 554 22.91 -0.99 -4.13
C THR A 554 24.26 -0.44 -4.56
N THR A 555 24.27 0.70 -5.27
CA THR A 555 25.47 1.48 -5.60
C THR A 555 25.15 2.97 -5.63
N THR A 556 26.17 3.80 -5.38
CA THR A 556 26.07 5.24 -5.65
C THR A 556 26.14 5.48 -7.16
N LEU A 557 25.09 6.10 -7.71
CA LEU A 557 24.95 6.41 -9.13
C LEU A 557 25.45 7.82 -9.43
N ASP A 558 26.04 8.03 -10.60
CA ASP A 558 26.55 9.35 -11.03
C ASP A 558 26.19 9.64 -12.49
N PHE A 559 25.51 10.77 -12.72
CA PHE A 559 25.08 11.23 -14.04
C PHE A 559 26.23 11.81 -14.89
N ASP A 560 27.36 12.20 -14.28
CA ASP A 560 28.62 12.45 -14.99
C ASP A 560 29.24 11.08 -15.36
N THR A 561 28.61 10.43 -16.33
CA THR A 561 28.91 9.03 -16.73
C THR A 561 30.30 8.87 -17.37
N ASN A 562 30.93 9.98 -17.78
CA ASN A 562 32.26 10.01 -18.34
C ASN A 562 33.36 10.47 -17.33
N ALA A 563 32.94 11.11 -16.23
CA ALA A 563 33.75 11.60 -15.11
C ALA A 563 34.79 12.69 -15.47
N ASP A 564 34.46 13.59 -16.40
CA ASP A 564 35.32 14.75 -16.74
C ASP A 564 34.94 16.05 -16.01
N GLY A 565 33.79 16.10 -15.34
CA GLY A 565 33.28 17.26 -14.60
C GLY A 565 32.39 18.20 -15.41
N VAL A 566 31.81 17.75 -16.52
CA VAL A 566 30.87 18.49 -17.37
C VAL A 566 29.72 17.58 -17.81
N MET A 567 28.47 18.05 -17.69
CA MET A 567 27.30 17.39 -18.27
C MET A 567 27.17 17.76 -19.76
N ASP A 568 27.49 16.87 -20.69
CA ASP A 568 27.40 17.16 -22.13
C ASP A 568 27.01 15.97 -23.05
N GLU A 569 27.19 16.11 -24.37
CA GLU A 569 26.86 15.10 -25.39
C GLU A 569 27.59 13.74 -25.23
N ASN A 570 28.55 13.64 -24.31
CA ASN A 570 29.21 12.39 -23.95
C ASN A 570 28.48 11.60 -22.83
N ASP A 571 27.46 12.17 -22.17
CA ASP A 571 26.74 11.52 -21.08
C ASP A 571 25.42 10.85 -21.50
N THR A 572 25.19 9.66 -20.95
CA THR A 572 24.13 8.73 -21.41
C THR A 572 22.71 9.31 -21.25
N TYR A 573 22.49 10.20 -20.28
CA TYR A 573 21.18 10.79 -19.98
C TYR A 573 21.10 12.31 -20.20
N TRP A 574 22.04 12.89 -20.95
CA TRP A 574 22.02 14.32 -21.31
C TRP A 574 20.90 14.68 -22.31
N ASN A 575 20.43 13.71 -23.11
CA ASN A 575 19.19 13.79 -23.92
C ASN A 575 19.03 15.08 -24.75
N ASP A 576 19.95 15.32 -25.68
CA ASP A 576 20.00 16.53 -26.55
C ASP A 576 20.01 17.89 -25.79
N GLY A 577 20.35 17.87 -24.50
CA GLY A 577 20.41 19.02 -23.60
C GLY A 577 19.26 19.11 -22.61
N GLU A 578 18.19 18.32 -22.75
CA GLU A 578 17.05 18.36 -21.84
C GLU A 578 17.28 17.56 -20.54
N GLY A 579 18.34 16.76 -20.47
CA GLY A 579 18.69 15.95 -19.30
C GLY A 579 17.70 14.81 -19.01
N TRP A 580 17.69 14.34 -17.75
CA TRP A 580 16.87 13.20 -17.32
C TRP A 580 15.38 13.38 -17.64
N GLN A 581 14.70 12.27 -17.95
CA GLN A 581 13.25 12.21 -18.06
C GLN A 581 12.70 11.68 -16.73
N PRO A 582 11.91 12.47 -15.98
CA PRO A 582 11.37 12.07 -14.67
C PRO A 582 10.66 10.71 -14.69
N ILE A 583 10.70 9.99 -13.57
CA ILE A 583 9.96 8.74 -13.37
C ILE A 583 8.53 9.06 -12.93
N GLY A 584 7.54 8.52 -13.64
CA GLY A 584 6.11 8.70 -13.34
C GLY A 584 5.51 10.05 -13.75
N ASP A 585 4.28 10.03 -14.28
CA ASP A 585 3.49 11.21 -14.67
C ASP A 585 2.03 11.11 -14.20
N GLN A 586 1.19 12.09 -14.57
CA GLN A 586 -0.22 12.15 -14.14
C GLN A 586 -1.11 10.99 -14.62
N SER A 587 -0.71 10.27 -15.68
CA SER A 587 -1.42 9.14 -16.27
C SER A 587 -0.86 7.79 -15.82
N SER A 588 0.43 7.74 -15.49
CA SER A 588 1.11 6.57 -14.92
C SER A 588 2.04 7.05 -13.81
N ALA A 589 1.53 7.08 -12.57
CA ALA A 589 2.27 7.54 -11.41
C ALA A 589 3.25 6.46 -10.91
N PHE A 590 4.35 6.87 -10.29
CA PHE A 590 5.11 5.95 -9.44
C PHE A 590 4.31 5.66 -8.15
N ASN A 591 4.12 4.40 -7.80
CA ASN A 591 3.26 4.00 -6.68
C ASN A 591 3.87 2.92 -5.76
N ALA A 592 5.19 2.73 -5.82
CA ALA A 592 5.95 1.74 -5.05
C ALA A 592 6.86 2.38 -3.99
N THR A 593 7.64 1.55 -3.28
CA THR A 593 8.78 2.03 -2.49
C THR A 593 9.99 2.32 -3.40
N PHE A 594 10.78 3.34 -3.08
CA PHE A 594 12.13 3.52 -3.57
C PHE A 594 13.05 3.87 -2.39
N ASP A 595 14.00 2.98 -2.09
CA ASP A 595 14.98 3.15 -1.03
C ASP A 595 16.34 3.61 -1.58
N GLY A 596 17.00 4.50 -0.85
CA GLY A 596 18.38 4.88 -1.11
C GLY A 596 19.42 3.94 -0.49
N ASN A 597 19.10 3.17 0.55
CA ASN A 597 19.98 2.23 1.27
C ASN A 597 21.44 2.73 1.41
N GLY A 598 21.61 3.93 2.00
CA GLY A 598 22.92 4.56 2.18
C GLY A 598 23.65 5.01 0.90
N HIS A 599 23.04 4.93 -0.28
CA HIS A 599 23.64 5.33 -1.56
C HIS A 599 23.14 6.69 -2.07
N GLN A 600 23.98 7.33 -2.90
CA GLN A 600 23.71 8.65 -3.47
C GLN A 600 23.33 8.57 -4.95
N ILE A 601 22.53 9.53 -5.41
CA ILE A 601 22.38 9.84 -6.84
C ILE A 601 23.01 11.20 -7.10
N ARG A 602 24.08 11.21 -7.89
CA ARG A 602 24.94 12.37 -8.11
C ARG A 602 24.71 13.03 -9.46
N ASN A 603 24.89 14.35 -9.48
CA ASN A 603 24.95 15.18 -10.68
C ASN A 603 23.67 15.13 -11.55
N LEU A 604 22.51 14.80 -10.94
CA LEU A 604 21.22 14.76 -11.64
C LEU A 604 20.95 16.07 -12.39
N TYR A 605 20.87 15.98 -13.71
CA TYR A 605 20.72 17.11 -14.61
C TYR A 605 19.39 17.03 -15.37
N ILE A 606 18.60 18.10 -15.31
CA ILE A 606 17.34 18.28 -16.05
C ILE A 606 17.24 19.74 -16.50
N ASP A 607 17.03 19.99 -17.80
CA ASP A 607 16.75 21.33 -18.34
C ASP A 607 15.48 21.30 -19.21
N ARG A 608 14.32 21.35 -18.53
CA ARG A 608 12.98 21.21 -19.15
C ARG A 608 12.06 22.38 -18.78
N PRO A 609 12.43 23.65 -19.06
CA PRO A 609 11.80 24.87 -18.53
C PRO A 609 10.35 25.14 -18.99
N SER A 610 9.74 24.22 -19.75
CA SER A 610 8.32 24.29 -20.16
C SER A 610 7.47 23.09 -19.73
N THR A 611 8.09 22.11 -19.07
CA THR A 611 7.46 20.85 -18.64
C THR A 611 7.02 20.94 -17.17
N GLY A 612 5.84 20.42 -16.85
CA GLY A 612 5.41 20.25 -15.46
C GLY A 612 5.75 18.86 -14.92
N TYR A 613 5.73 18.69 -13.59
CA TYR A 613 6.06 17.44 -12.88
C TYR A 613 7.52 17.04 -13.10
N VAL A 614 8.44 17.82 -12.51
CA VAL A 614 9.88 17.74 -12.76
C VAL A 614 10.66 17.46 -11.47
N GLY A 615 11.52 16.46 -11.54
CA GLY A 615 12.43 15.97 -10.48
C GLY A 615 13.04 14.63 -10.93
N LEU A 616 13.71 13.90 -10.03
CA LEU A 616 14.03 12.49 -10.29
C LEU A 616 12.75 11.70 -10.60
N PHE A 617 11.72 11.90 -9.77
CA PHE A 617 10.34 11.48 -9.98
C PHE A 617 9.49 12.68 -10.40
N GLY A 618 8.61 12.50 -11.38
CA GLY A 618 7.70 13.56 -11.84
C GLY A 618 6.44 13.61 -10.99
N TYR A 619 5.72 12.47 -10.93
CA TYR A 619 4.47 12.32 -10.20
C TYR A 619 4.45 10.98 -9.44
N VAL A 620 4.33 11.05 -8.11
CA VAL A 620 4.24 9.90 -7.20
C VAL A 620 2.86 9.88 -6.54
N LYS A 621 2.20 8.71 -6.50
CA LYS A 621 0.85 8.60 -5.95
C LYS A 621 0.55 7.27 -5.24
N GLY A 622 -0.08 7.36 -4.07
CA GLY A 622 -0.73 6.24 -3.38
C GLY A 622 -0.14 5.96 -1.99
N GLU A 623 -0.97 5.40 -1.10
CA GLU A 623 -0.63 5.25 0.33
C GLU A 623 0.55 4.30 0.61
N ALA A 624 0.82 3.36 -0.31
CA ALA A 624 1.99 2.49 -0.28
C ALA A 624 3.26 3.14 -0.87
N ALA A 625 3.15 4.31 -1.52
CA ALA A 625 4.26 4.94 -2.21
C ALA A 625 5.18 5.69 -1.24
N SER A 626 6.46 5.33 -1.23
CA SER A 626 7.45 5.88 -0.30
C SER A 626 8.80 6.09 -0.96
N LEU A 627 9.32 7.31 -0.90
CA LEU A 627 10.70 7.62 -1.25
C LEU A 627 11.49 7.82 0.04
N ARG A 628 12.47 6.95 0.33
CA ARG A 628 13.19 6.98 1.61
C ARG A 628 14.70 6.83 1.47
N ASN A 629 15.47 7.38 2.41
CA ASN A 629 16.93 7.27 2.48
C ASN A 629 17.69 7.87 1.28
N LEU A 630 17.06 8.73 0.46
CA LEU A 630 17.61 9.17 -0.83
C LEU A 630 18.43 10.45 -0.72
N GLY A 631 19.72 10.35 -1.06
CA GLY A 631 20.64 11.47 -1.14
C GLY A 631 20.87 11.98 -2.56
N LEU A 632 20.29 13.14 -2.91
CA LEU A 632 20.55 13.82 -4.19
C LEU A 632 21.60 14.93 -4.01
N THR A 633 22.71 14.82 -4.72
CA THR A 633 23.85 15.74 -4.57
C THR A 633 24.73 15.80 -5.83
N GLY A 634 25.94 16.33 -5.71
CA GLY A 634 26.91 16.46 -6.79
C GLY A 634 26.94 17.86 -7.37
N LYS A 635 28.15 18.35 -7.66
CA LYS A 635 28.44 19.74 -8.05
C LYS A 635 27.78 20.18 -9.36
N LEU A 636 27.39 19.23 -10.22
CA LEU A 636 26.72 19.50 -11.49
C LEU A 636 25.19 19.36 -11.40
N MET A 637 24.65 18.97 -10.24
CA MET A 637 23.21 18.73 -10.05
C MET A 637 22.42 20.02 -10.25
N SER A 638 21.49 19.98 -11.21
CA SER A 638 20.65 21.12 -11.60
C SER A 638 19.33 20.61 -12.17
N VAL A 639 18.22 21.05 -11.59
CA VAL A 639 16.87 20.68 -12.00
C VAL A 639 16.09 21.93 -12.41
N THR A 640 15.87 22.09 -13.71
CA THR A 640 15.09 23.18 -14.29
C THR A 640 13.79 22.66 -14.91
N GLY A 641 12.65 23.21 -14.49
CA GLY A 641 11.31 22.81 -14.92
C GLY A 641 10.36 24.00 -15.13
N GLY A 642 9.06 23.70 -15.30
CA GLY A 642 7.98 24.68 -15.38
C GLY A 642 7.14 24.72 -14.10
N TYR A 643 6.23 23.76 -13.94
CA TYR A 643 5.28 23.71 -12.81
C TYR A 643 5.43 22.41 -12.00
N TYR A 644 5.38 22.47 -10.67
CA TYR A 644 5.64 21.33 -9.78
C TYR A 644 7.05 20.78 -10.00
N VAL A 645 8.04 21.51 -9.46
CA VAL A 645 9.47 21.25 -9.64
C VAL A 645 10.13 21.02 -8.28
N GLY A 646 10.75 19.85 -8.11
CA GLY A 646 11.55 19.52 -6.93
C GLY A 646 12.80 18.75 -7.32
N GLY A 647 13.83 18.74 -6.47
CA GLY A 647 15.02 17.90 -6.72
C GLY A 647 14.68 16.41 -6.81
N LEU A 648 13.92 15.92 -5.81
CA LEU A 648 13.51 14.52 -5.73
C LEU A 648 12.17 14.26 -6.43
N ALA A 649 11.15 15.05 -6.12
CA ALA A 649 9.80 14.82 -6.64
C ALA A 649 9.15 16.12 -7.14
N GLY A 650 8.63 16.10 -8.37
CA GLY A 650 7.78 17.19 -8.86
C GLY A 650 6.51 17.35 -8.03
N HIS A 651 5.77 16.25 -7.82
CA HIS A 651 4.50 16.26 -7.09
C HIS A 651 4.25 14.91 -6.40
N LEU A 652 3.81 14.96 -5.14
CA LEU A 652 3.41 13.80 -4.32
C LEU A 652 1.90 13.87 -4.05
N THR A 653 1.18 12.75 -4.18
CA THR A 653 -0.26 12.64 -3.86
C THR A 653 -0.52 11.40 -3.01
N ASP A 654 -1.00 11.55 -1.78
CA ASP A 654 -1.21 10.43 -0.84
C ASP A 654 0.07 9.62 -0.52
N ALA A 655 1.26 10.17 -0.80
CA ALA A 655 2.55 9.48 -0.76
C ALA A 655 3.51 10.09 0.28
N SER A 656 4.60 9.37 0.59
CA SER A 656 5.57 9.75 1.63
C SER A 656 6.99 10.02 1.10
N VAL A 657 7.68 10.98 1.71
CA VAL A 657 9.14 11.19 1.63
C VAL A 657 9.71 11.21 3.04
N THR A 658 10.74 10.40 3.32
CA THR A 658 11.37 10.30 4.64
C THR A 658 12.89 10.18 4.51
N GLN A 659 13.67 10.73 5.46
CA GLN A 659 15.14 10.56 5.51
C GLN A 659 15.81 10.83 4.15
N SER A 660 15.45 11.92 3.47
CA SER A 660 15.93 12.22 2.12
C SER A 660 16.42 13.66 1.99
N TYR A 661 17.37 13.92 1.09
CA TYR A 661 17.98 15.24 0.95
C TYR A 661 18.31 15.64 -0.50
N SER A 662 18.45 16.95 -0.70
CA SER A 662 18.76 17.56 -2.00
C SER A 662 19.69 18.77 -1.85
N THR A 663 20.90 18.69 -2.41
CA THR A 663 21.90 19.79 -2.36
C THR A 663 22.02 20.56 -3.69
N GLY A 664 21.42 20.06 -4.78
CA GLY A 664 21.49 20.66 -6.12
C GLY A 664 20.57 21.86 -6.35
N ILE A 665 20.85 22.64 -7.39
CA ILE A 665 20.09 23.85 -7.74
C ILE A 665 18.73 23.47 -8.35
N VAL A 666 17.65 24.11 -7.92
CA VAL A 666 16.29 23.91 -8.45
C VAL A 666 15.70 25.21 -9.01
N THR A 667 15.20 25.18 -10.24
CA THR A 667 14.62 26.34 -10.95
C THR A 667 13.28 26.00 -11.59
N GLY A 668 12.26 26.87 -11.45
CA GLY A 668 10.96 26.69 -12.10
C GLY A 668 10.18 27.99 -12.35
N ASP A 669 8.89 27.87 -12.66
CA ASP A 669 7.92 28.96 -12.75
C ASP A 669 6.97 28.93 -11.54
N GLY A 670 6.31 27.79 -11.29
CA GLY A 670 5.33 27.63 -10.21
C GLY A 670 5.45 26.34 -9.39
N TYR A 671 5.25 26.42 -8.08
CA TYR A 671 5.35 25.27 -7.16
C TYR A 671 6.75 24.63 -7.17
N VAL A 672 7.72 25.35 -6.61
CA VAL A 672 9.15 25.02 -6.67
C VAL A 672 9.72 24.82 -5.27
N GLY A 673 10.33 23.67 -5.01
CA GLY A 673 10.99 23.35 -3.73
C GLY A 673 12.34 22.68 -3.91
N GLY A 674 13.25 22.79 -2.95
CA GLY A 674 14.56 22.14 -3.05
C GLY A 674 14.48 20.61 -3.10
N LEU A 675 13.51 20.01 -2.40
CA LEU A 675 13.25 18.57 -2.41
C LEU A 675 11.97 18.20 -3.16
N ALA A 676 10.85 18.90 -2.92
CA ALA A 676 9.55 18.58 -3.51
C ALA A 676 8.82 19.81 -4.08
N GLY A 677 8.30 19.73 -5.31
CA GLY A 677 7.52 20.82 -5.90
C GLY A 677 6.16 21.02 -5.22
N ARG A 678 5.43 19.93 -4.99
CA ARG A 678 4.19 19.93 -4.18
C ARG A 678 3.99 18.62 -3.41
N VAL A 679 3.48 18.74 -2.19
CA VAL A 679 2.95 17.63 -1.37
C VAL A 679 1.44 17.80 -1.20
N TYR A 680 0.65 16.78 -1.55
CA TYR A 680 -0.81 16.77 -1.38
C TYR A 680 -1.28 15.48 -0.71
N ARG A 681 -2.04 15.57 0.40
CA ARG A 681 -2.46 14.42 1.23
C ARG A 681 -1.32 13.48 1.68
N GLY A 682 -0.06 13.95 1.62
CA GLY A 682 1.14 13.13 1.83
C GLY A 682 1.91 13.48 3.11
N SER A 683 3.16 13.04 3.19
CA SER A 683 4.08 13.45 4.26
C SER A 683 5.51 13.67 3.78
N LEU A 684 6.22 14.59 4.44
CA LEU A 684 7.64 14.88 4.20
C LEU A 684 8.36 15.01 5.56
N ASN A 685 9.20 14.04 5.90
CA ASN A 685 9.74 13.87 7.25
C ASN A 685 11.26 13.73 7.27
N ASN A 686 11.93 14.17 8.34
CA ASN A 686 13.36 13.91 8.59
C ASN A 686 14.25 14.23 7.37
N SER A 687 14.01 15.35 6.68
CA SER A 687 14.57 15.63 5.36
C SER A 687 15.18 17.03 5.27
N PHE A 688 16.12 17.26 4.34
CA PHE A 688 16.77 18.58 4.21
C PHE A 688 17.05 19.04 2.78
N ALA A 689 17.15 20.35 2.59
CA ALA A 689 17.53 20.97 1.32
C ALA A 689 18.49 22.17 1.49
N THR A 690 19.69 22.06 0.92
CA THR A 690 20.71 23.13 0.96
C THR A 690 20.97 23.79 -0.39
N GLY A 691 20.48 23.21 -1.49
CA GLY A 691 20.56 23.80 -2.82
C GLY A 691 19.69 25.04 -3.00
N SER A 692 20.13 25.97 -3.85
CA SER A 692 19.38 27.21 -4.14
C SER A 692 18.12 26.94 -4.96
N VAL A 693 17.00 27.59 -4.58
CA VAL A 693 15.68 27.43 -5.19
C VAL A 693 15.20 28.73 -5.81
N THR A 694 14.85 28.72 -7.10
CA THR A 694 14.35 29.91 -7.83
C THR A 694 13.03 29.62 -8.56
N GLY A 695 12.04 30.51 -8.42
CA GLY A 695 10.79 30.46 -9.20
C GLY A 695 10.06 31.80 -9.31
N ASP A 696 8.88 31.84 -9.94
CA ASP A 696 7.99 33.01 -9.88
C ASP A 696 7.04 32.90 -8.67
N ARG A 697 6.40 31.74 -8.49
CA ARG A 697 5.28 31.58 -7.56
C ARG A 697 5.32 30.28 -6.75
N TYR A 698 5.04 30.37 -5.46
CA TYR A 698 5.05 29.24 -4.50
C TYR A 698 6.41 28.55 -4.48
N VAL A 699 7.38 29.26 -3.91
CA VAL A 699 8.80 28.88 -3.85
C VAL A 699 9.20 28.70 -2.38
N GLY A 700 9.63 27.50 -2.01
CA GLY A 700 10.11 27.19 -0.65
C GLY A 700 11.50 26.54 -0.67
N GLY A 701 12.28 26.69 0.40
CA GLY A 701 13.59 26.02 0.48
C GLY A 701 13.49 24.49 0.40
N LEU A 702 12.47 23.90 1.03
CA LEU A 702 12.23 22.46 1.03
C LEU A 702 11.07 22.05 0.11
N ALA A 703 9.93 22.75 0.20
CA ALA A 703 8.71 22.42 -0.55
C ALA A 703 8.01 23.65 -1.16
N GLY A 704 7.55 23.56 -2.41
CA GLY A 704 6.83 24.66 -3.08
C GLY A 704 5.43 24.90 -2.50
N GLU A 705 4.59 23.87 -2.44
CA GLU A 705 3.31 23.84 -1.73
C GLU A 705 3.20 22.58 -0.85
N SER A 706 2.67 22.72 0.36
CA SER A 706 2.09 21.62 1.15
C SER A 706 0.58 21.84 1.29
N SER A 707 -0.25 20.87 0.93
CA SER A 707 -1.70 20.94 1.19
C SER A 707 -2.27 19.64 1.75
N ASN A 708 -2.98 19.74 2.88
CA ASN A 708 -3.48 18.60 3.67
C ASN A 708 -2.40 17.52 3.93
N SER A 709 -1.16 17.92 4.15
CA SER A 709 -0.01 17.03 4.27
C SER A 709 0.76 17.35 5.56
N SER A 710 1.45 16.37 6.15
CA SER A 710 2.33 16.61 7.30
C SER A 710 3.76 16.94 6.85
N LEU A 711 4.43 17.84 7.57
CA LEU A 711 5.85 18.12 7.34
C LEU A 711 6.57 18.31 8.67
N ASN A 712 7.51 17.40 8.96
CA ASN A 712 8.03 17.21 10.31
C ASN A 712 9.55 17.08 10.31
N ASN A 713 10.20 17.55 11.38
CA ASN A 713 11.62 17.34 11.66
C ASN A 713 12.56 17.60 10.46
N SER A 714 12.34 18.69 9.73
CA SER A 714 13.02 18.94 8.44
C SER A 714 13.57 20.37 8.33
N PHE A 715 14.57 20.60 7.47
CA PHE A 715 15.19 21.93 7.36
C PHE A 715 15.59 22.38 5.95
N ALA A 716 15.78 23.70 5.77
CA ALA A 716 16.33 24.27 4.55
C ALA A 716 17.29 25.45 4.80
N THR A 717 18.36 25.53 4.00
CA THR A 717 19.37 26.62 4.09
C THR A 717 19.68 27.31 2.77
N GLY A 718 19.41 26.66 1.64
CA GLY A 718 19.75 27.18 0.31
C GLY A 718 19.03 28.48 -0.03
N TYR A 719 19.68 29.35 -0.80
CA TYR A 719 19.12 30.65 -1.19
C TYR A 719 17.80 30.51 -1.96
N VAL A 720 16.72 31.12 -1.45
CA VAL A 720 15.36 31.03 -2.02
C VAL A 720 14.97 32.36 -2.66
N ASN A 721 14.51 32.34 -3.91
CA ASN A 721 14.15 33.54 -4.66
C ASN A 721 12.86 33.37 -5.49
N GLY A 722 11.93 34.31 -5.36
CA GLY A 722 10.74 34.39 -6.21
C GLY A 722 9.88 35.64 -6.00
N ASN A 723 8.73 35.71 -6.68
CA ASN A 723 7.89 36.92 -6.76
C ASN A 723 6.58 36.85 -5.95
N SER A 724 6.01 35.66 -5.68
CA SER A 724 4.73 35.54 -4.96
C SER A 724 4.56 34.22 -4.21
N GLY A 725 4.33 34.25 -2.90
CA GLY A 725 4.34 33.05 -2.06
C GLY A 725 5.75 32.48 -2.01
N VAL A 726 6.59 33.09 -1.17
CA VAL A 726 7.99 32.71 -0.99
C VAL A 726 8.25 32.56 0.49
N GLY A 727 8.78 31.43 0.91
CA GLY A 727 9.06 31.12 2.31
C GLY A 727 10.38 30.37 2.46
N GLY A 728 10.99 30.47 3.63
CA GLY A 728 12.29 29.85 3.88
C GLY A 728 12.26 28.31 3.85
N LEU A 729 11.16 27.71 4.32
CA LEU A 729 10.94 26.25 4.25
C LEU A 729 9.87 25.89 3.20
N ILE A 730 8.72 26.56 3.24
CA ILE A 730 7.54 26.24 2.42
C ILE A 730 6.98 27.50 1.75
N GLY A 731 6.73 27.44 0.44
CA GLY A 731 6.22 28.57 -0.35
C GLY A 731 4.71 28.84 -0.23
N GLN A 732 3.92 27.81 0.08
CA GLN A 732 2.50 27.91 0.46
C GLN A 732 2.05 26.72 1.35
N ASN A 733 1.24 27.00 2.37
CA ASN A 733 0.31 26.02 2.95
C ASN A 733 -1.09 26.15 2.32
N GLY A 734 -1.72 25.01 2.01
CA GLY A 734 -3.07 24.92 1.44
C GLY A 734 -3.98 23.93 2.16
N GLY A 735 -3.63 23.53 3.40
CA GLY A 735 -4.35 22.53 4.18
C GLY A 735 -5.45 23.05 5.12
N ASN A 736 -6.24 22.10 5.63
CA ASN A 736 -7.12 22.28 6.78
C ASN A 736 -6.34 22.03 8.10
N SER A 737 -6.80 22.59 9.22
CA SER A 737 -6.18 22.50 10.56
C SER A 737 -6.10 21.10 11.20
N ALA A 738 -6.32 20.03 10.42
CA ALA A 738 -6.08 18.63 10.82
C ALA A 738 -4.68 18.14 10.40
N PHE A 739 -3.96 18.92 9.60
CA PHE A 739 -2.60 18.64 9.13
C PHE A 739 -1.67 19.75 9.59
N SER A 740 -0.44 19.41 9.98
CA SER A 740 0.48 20.32 10.68
C SER A 740 1.88 20.28 10.09
N ILE A 741 2.56 21.42 10.16
CA ILE A 741 4.00 21.55 9.98
C ILE A 741 4.59 21.74 11.37
N ILE A 742 5.49 20.85 11.83
CA ILE A 742 6.05 20.89 13.19
C ILE A 742 7.58 20.71 13.20
N ASN A 743 8.23 21.26 14.23
CA ASN A 743 9.65 21.07 14.56
C ASN A 743 10.58 21.19 13.33
N SER A 744 10.35 22.19 12.48
CA SER A 744 11.01 22.32 11.18
C SER A 744 11.49 23.75 10.98
N HIS A 745 12.68 23.90 10.38
CA HIS A 745 13.49 25.11 10.54
C HIS A 745 14.12 25.60 9.23
N TRP A 746 14.43 26.88 9.13
CA TRP A 746 15.19 27.41 7.99
C TRP A 746 16.18 28.50 8.41
N ALA A 747 17.30 28.59 7.67
CA ALA A 747 18.32 29.61 7.88
C ALA A 747 17.90 30.93 7.22
N THR A 748 17.33 31.84 8.00
CA THR A 748 16.74 33.13 7.56
C THR A 748 17.71 34.05 6.82
N ASP A 749 19.01 33.91 7.05
CA ASP A 749 20.08 34.74 6.47
C ASP A 749 20.69 34.15 5.18
N THR A 750 20.80 32.83 5.04
CA THR A 750 21.27 32.18 3.79
C THR A 750 20.13 31.95 2.79
N THR A 751 18.95 31.51 3.26
CA THR A 751 17.73 31.45 2.41
C THR A 751 17.34 32.84 1.92
N GLY A 752 17.69 33.88 2.67
CA GLY A 752 17.25 35.27 2.49
C GLY A 752 15.78 35.52 2.89
N GLN A 753 15.10 34.51 3.45
CA GLN A 753 13.69 34.58 3.80
C GLN A 753 13.49 34.69 5.30
N ALA A 754 12.98 35.84 5.75
CA ALA A 754 12.69 36.08 7.17
C ALA A 754 11.47 35.29 7.70
N PHE A 755 10.68 34.68 6.81
CA PHE A 755 9.40 34.03 7.11
C PHE A 755 9.19 32.75 6.30
N SER A 756 8.27 31.89 6.74
CA SER A 756 7.73 30.76 5.99
C SER A 756 6.20 30.71 6.13
N ASP A 757 5.47 30.11 5.17
CA ASP A 757 4.00 30.18 5.19
C ASP A 757 3.39 29.34 6.34
N ASP A 758 2.40 29.90 7.04
CA ASP A 758 1.82 29.40 8.29
C ASP A 758 2.83 29.08 9.43
N GLU A 759 3.94 29.83 9.55
CA GLU A 759 4.90 29.67 10.66
C GLU A 759 4.30 29.83 12.07
N ALA A 760 4.76 29.00 13.01
CA ALA A 760 4.26 28.94 14.38
C ALA A 760 5.32 28.43 15.38
N GLU A 761 5.84 29.33 16.22
CA GLU A 761 6.82 29.00 17.27
C GLU A 761 6.31 27.94 18.26
N LEU A 762 5.01 27.90 18.53
CA LEU A 762 4.37 26.93 19.44
C LEU A 762 4.43 25.49 18.92
N ASP A 763 4.51 25.33 17.61
CA ASP A 763 4.54 24.06 16.88
C ASP A 763 5.98 23.66 16.52
N GLY A 764 6.98 24.41 17.01
CA GLY A 764 8.39 24.23 16.65
C GLY A 764 8.74 24.64 15.22
N TYR A 765 7.81 25.28 14.49
CA TYR A 765 7.99 25.68 13.09
C TYR A 765 8.37 27.15 12.99
N PHE A 766 9.68 27.43 12.97
CA PHE A 766 10.25 28.78 12.93
C PHE A 766 11.66 28.80 12.32
N GLY A 767 12.05 29.95 11.76
CA GLY A 767 13.38 30.20 11.23
C GLY A 767 14.34 30.83 12.24
N ALA A 768 15.62 30.57 12.07
CA ALA A 768 16.72 31.14 12.86
C ALA A 768 17.85 31.62 11.93
N ALA A 769 18.95 32.18 12.43
CA ALA A 769 20.16 32.35 11.60
C ALA A 769 20.86 31.01 11.39
N LEU A 770 21.65 30.85 10.31
CA LEU A 770 22.47 29.65 10.08
C LEU A 770 23.31 29.29 11.32
N ALA A 771 23.99 30.27 11.92
CA ALA A 771 24.81 30.08 13.12
C ALA A 771 24.02 29.76 14.40
N GLU A 772 22.69 29.94 14.39
CA GLU A 772 21.80 29.49 15.47
C GLU A 772 21.34 28.04 15.22
N LEU A 773 21.13 27.64 13.95
CA LEU A 773 20.88 26.23 13.56
C LEU A 773 22.12 25.33 13.75
N GLN A 774 23.32 25.86 13.51
CA GLN A 774 24.60 25.16 13.73
C GLN A 774 24.98 24.96 15.20
N CYS A 775 24.24 25.56 16.14
CA CYS A 775 24.65 25.63 17.55
C CYS A 775 24.25 24.40 18.40
N PRO A 776 23.04 23.83 18.28
CA PRO A 776 22.60 22.70 19.10
C PRO A 776 23.47 21.45 18.95
N THR A 777 23.97 20.91 20.05
CA THR A 777 24.65 19.59 20.06
C THR A 777 23.73 18.43 20.48
N SER A 778 22.42 18.68 20.60
CA SER A 778 21.38 17.68 20.91
C SER A 778 19.97 18.23 20.62
N SER A 779 18.98 17.34 20.55
CA SER A 779 17.57 17.67 20.27
C SER A 779 16.89 18.61 21.27
N ASP A 780 17.39 18.71 22.51
CA ASP A 780 16.79 19.51 23.58
C ASP A 780 17.67 20.73 23.97
N ASP A 781 18.59 21.16 23.09
CA ASP A 781 19.54 22.24 23.38
C ASP A 781 18.86 23.62 23.42
N ALA A 782 18.80 24.19 24.63
CA ALA A 782 18.23 25.50 24.92
C ALA A 782 19.29 26.57 25.27
N GLU A 783 20.59 26.32 25.04
CA GLU A 783 21.60 27.38 25.18
C GLU A 783 21.68 28.28 23.92
N CYS A 784 21.28 27.74 22.76
CA CYS A 784 21.38 28.40 21.46
C CYS A 784 20.33 29.49 21.21
N LEU A 785 19.10 29.33 21.73
CA LEU A 785 18.01 30.31 21.62
C LEU A 785 17.36 30.59 22.99
N ILE A 786 17.05 31.85 23.26
CA ILE A 786 16.62 32.32 24.59
C ILE A 786 15.14 32.00 24.90
N SER A 787 14.33 31.70 23.88
CA SER A 787 12.87 31.54 24.00
C SER A 787 12.32 30.22 23.45
N ASN A 788 13.00 29.62 22.48
CA ASN A 788 12.57 28.43 21.72
C ASN A 788 13.68 27.38 21.82
N THR A 789 13.35 26.10 21.63
CA THR A 789 14.33 25.00 21.51
C THR A 789 14.36 24.55 20.06
N LEU A 790 15.55 24.46 19.47
CA LEU A 790 15.72 23.91 18.12
C LEU A 790 15.77 22.38 18.20
N TYR A 791 15.28 21.72 17.15
CA TYR A 791 15.34 20.25 17.01
C TYR A 791 14.62 19.45 18.10
N ALA A 792 13.70 20.09 18.82
CA ALA A 792 12.87 19.44 19.83
C ALA A 792 12.16 18.21 19.24
N SER A 793 12.33 17.04 19.88
CA SER A 793 11.84 15.74 19.40
C SER A 793 12.39 15.22 18.05
N TRP A 794 13.53 15.74 17.57
CA TRP A 794 14.30 15.09 16.51
C TRP A 794 14.98 13.84 17.07
N ASP A 795 14.85 12.71 16.39
CA ASP A 795 15.38 11.43 16.87
C ASP A 795 16.88 11.32 16.61
N SER A 796 17.68 11.09 17.66
CA SER A 796 19.14 10.94 17.57
C SER A 796 19.61 9.64 16.90
N SER A 797 18.71 8.73 16.55
CA SER A 797 18.99 7.59 15.66
C SER A 797 18.84 7.93 14.18
N VAL A 798 18.21 9.08 13.87
CA VAL A 798 18.00 9.61 12.51
C VAL A 798 18.86 10.85 12.24
N TRP A 799 19.18 11.62 13.28
CA TRP A 799 19.92 12.89 13.18
C TRP A 799 21.16 12.91 14.08
N ASP A 800 22.31 13.16 13.46
CA ASP A 800 23.56 13.46 14.14
C ASP A 800 23.72 14.98 14.30
N PHE A 801 23.57 15.49 15.52
CA PHE A 801 23.65 16.92 15.82
C PHE A 801 25.06 17.51 15.69
N GLY A 802 26.12 16.69 15.65
CA GLY A 802 27.50 17.12 15.47
C GLY A 802 28.02 18.06 16.56
N SER A 803 28.94 18.95 16.17
CA SER A 803 29.49 20.00 17.01
C SER A 803 28.75 21.33 16.84
N ASN A 804 28.95 22.28 17.76
CA ASN A 804 28.23 23.55 17.81
C ASN A 804 28.62 24.58 16.72
N GLN A 805 29.12 24.12 15.58
CA GLN A 805 29.41 24.88 14.36
C GLN A 805 28.92 24.14 13.10
N GLU A 806 28.12 23.09 13.24
CA GLU A 806 27.71 22.17 12.16
C GLU A 806 26.18 22.04 12.13
N LEU A 807 25.57 21.97 10.95
CA LEU A 807 24.16 21.62 10.82
C LEU A 807 23.95 20.12 11.14
N PRO A 808 22.76 19.70 11.61
CA PRO A 808 22.47 18.28 11.82
C PRO A 808 22.66 17.47 10.54
N GLY A 809 23.49 16.43 10.64
CA GLY A 809 23.68 15.46 9.57
C GLY A 809 22.64 14.35 9.65
N LEU A 810 22.14 13.91 8.51
CA LEU A 810 21.18 12.82 8.45
C LEU A 810 21.91 11.47 8.53
N ILE A 811 21.44 10.58 9.41
CA ILE A 811 21.95 9.22 9.54
C ILE A 811 21.17 8.31 8.60
N ILE A 812 21.90 7.63 7.71
CA ILE A 812 21.37 6.57 6.84
C ILE A 812 22.35 5.40 6.95
N ASP A 813 21.85 4.23 7.37
CA ASP A 813 22.61 2.98 7.54
C ASP A 813 23.90 3.11 8.38
N GLY A 814 23.82 3.96 9.41
CA GLY A 814 24.92 4.27 10.33
C GLY A 814 25.89 5.33 9.82
N VAL A 815 25.74 5.80 8.58
CA VAL A 815 26.61 6.81 7.95
C VAL A 815 25.94 8.18 7.97
N VAL A 816 26.73 9.22 8.30
CA VAL A 816 26.28 10.61 8.44
C VAL A 816 26.45 11.38 7.12
N TYR A 817 25.36 12.00 6.67
CA TYR A 817 25.28 12.88 5.51
C TYR A 817 25.03 14.32 5.94
N ARG A 818 26.03 15.18 5.78
CA ARG A 818 26.04 16.55 6.30
C ARG A 818 26.56 17.55 5.27
N ASP A 819 25.96 18.73 5.23
CA ASP A 819 26.43 19.96 4.59
C ASP A 819 26.54 20.97 5.75
N SER A 820 27.75 21.17 6.29
CA SER A 820 27.92 21.81 7.60
C SER A 820 27.69 23.32 7.59
N ASP A 821 28.04 24.03 6.51
CA ASP A 821 27.85 25.47 6.36
C ASP A 821 26.70 25.87 5.42
N GLY A 822 25.97 24.89 4.88
CA GLY A 822 24.74 25.10 4.11
C GLY A 822 24.98 25.65 2.70
N ASP A 823 26.12 25.32 2.08
CA ASP A 823 26.59 25.89 0.81
C ASP A 823 25.98 25.25 -0.45
N GLY A 824 25.37 24.05 -0.30
CA GLY A 824 24.89 23.21 -1.41
C GLY A 824 25.81 22.02 -1.71
N SER A 825 26.84 21.79 -0.89
CA SER A 825 27.79 20.69 -1.00
C SER A 825 27.83 19.88 0.29
N LEU A 826 27.88 18.55 0.18
CA LEU A 826 28.19 17.72 1.34
C LEU A 826 29.66 17.89 1.77
N ASP A 827 29.91 17.75 3.07
CA ASP A 827 31.23 17.81 3.68
C ASP A 827 32.18 16.74 3.08
N ILE A 828 33.47 17.05 2.99
CA ILE A 828 34.50 16.09 2.57
C ILE A 828 35.09 15.42 3.82
N ASN A 829 34.74 14.15 4.02
CA ASN A 829 35.27 13.32 5.11
C ASN A 829 36.81 13.23 5.14
N GLN A 830 37.40 13.22 6.33
CA GLN A 830 38.84 13.04 6.58
C GLN A 830 39.07 11.79 7.45
N PRO A 831 40.16 11.02 7.22
CA PRO A 831 40.38 9.79 7.95
C PRO A 831 40.88 10.04 9.39
N PRO A 832 40.54 9.18 10.35
CA PRO A 832 41.19 9.15 11.66
C PRO A 832 42.69 8.83 11.56
N ASP A 833 43.46 9.20 12.60
CA ASP A 833 44.83 8.72 12.86
C ASP A 833 44.77 7.84 14.13
N VAL A 834 45.14 6.55 14.04
CA VAL A 834 45.06 5.60 15.16
C VAL A 834 46.45 5.14 15.62
N THR A 835 46.63 5.00 16.93
CA THR A 835 47.88 4.48 17.53
C THR A 835 47.58 3.51 18.67
N LEU A 836 48.47 2.52 18.89
CA LEU A 836 48.30 1.50 19.93
C LEU A 836 49.26 1.69 21.12
N VAL A 837 48.74 1.51 22.34
CA VAL A 837 49.50 1.61 23.59
C VAL A 837 49.34 0.32 24.40
N LEU A 838 50.41 -0.48 24.49
CA LEU A 838 50.49 -1.69 25.31
C LEU A 838 50.73 -1.35 26.80
N LYS A 839 49.94 -1.95 27.69
CA LYS A 839 50.05 -1.84 29.15
C LYS A 839 49.97 -3.20 29.83
N GLN A 840 50.63 -3.33 30.98
CA GLN A 840 50.48 -4.46 31.90
C GLN A 840 50.37 -3.96 33.34
N ASP A 841 49.38 -4.45 34.11
CA ASP A 841 49.00 -3.96 35.45
C ASP A 841 48.79 -2.42 35.50
N GLY A 842 48.39 -1.83 34.35
CA GLY A 842 48.18 -0.39 34.16
C GLY A 842 49.42 0.43 33.76
N ASP A 843 50.64 -0.10 33.89
CA ASP A 843 51.87 0.56 33.44
C ASP A 843 52.13 0.30 31.95
N VAL A 844 52.61 1.30 31.20
CA VAL A 844 52.97 1.17 29.78
C VAL A 844 54.25 0.35 29.63
N VAL A 845 54.20 -0.76 28.88
CA VAL A 845 55.31 -1.71 28.71
C VAL A 845 55.61 -1.97 27.23
N PRO A 846 56.88 -2.25 26.85
CA PRO A 846 57.22 -2.66 25.48
C PRO A 846 56.95 -4.15 25.21
N ASP A 847 56.94 -4.96 26.27
CA ASP A 847 56.92 -6.42 26.25
C ASP A 847 56.13 -6.93 27.47
N VAL A 848 55.48 -8.09 27.34
CA VAL A 848 54.63 -8.70 28.37
C VAL A 848 55.41 -9.72 29.18
N ILE A 849 55.33 -9.62 30.52
CA ILE A 849 55.94 -10.62 31.42
C ILE A 849 54.84 -11.58 31.89
N VAL A 850 55.04 -12.89 31.66
CA VAL A 850 54.08 -13.94 32.03
C VAL A 850 53.81 -13.94 33.54
N GLY A 851 52.55 -13.78 33.93
CA GLY A 851 52.10 -13.76 35.33
C GLY A 851 52.44 -12.48 36.10
N ALA A 852 52.69 -11.36 35.40
CA ALA A 852 52.99 -10.06 36.00
C ALA A 852 51.78 -9.09 36.07
N GLY A 853 50.58 -9.58 35.77
CA GLY A 853 49.34 -8.80 35.75
C GLY A 853 48.57 -8.95 34.43
N ASP A 854 47.36 -8.41 34.38
CA ASP A 854 46.55 -8.38 33.16
C ASP A 854 47.12 -7.39 32.14
N VAL A 855 46.89 -7.66 30.86
CA VAL A 855 47.41 -6.90 29.72
C VAL A 855 46.26 -6.18 29.03
N THR A 856 46.49 -4.92 28.69
CA THR A 856 45.53 -4.09 27.96
C THR A 856 46.26 -3.37 26.84
N ILE A 857 45.66 -3.33 25.66
CA ILE A 857 46.14 -2.57 24.51
C ILE A 857 45.06 -1.55 24.21
N GLU A 858 45.36 -0.28 24.47
CA GLU A 858 44.46 0.84 24.21
C GLU A 858 44.71 1.37 22.80
N ALA A 859 43.65 1.60 22.04
CA ALA A 859 43.67 2.41 20.84
C ALA A 859 43.49 3.88 21.22
N VAL A 860 44.40 4.73 20.75
CA VAL A 860 44.33 6.19 20.86
C VAL A 860 44.09 6.71 19.46
N ILE A 861 42.84 7.13 19.22
CA ILE A 861 42.37 7.72 17.96
C ILE A 861 42.47 9.24 18.09
N THR A 862 42.87 9.94 17.03
CA THR A 862 42.65 11.38 16.87
C THR A 862 42.14 11.67 15.48
N ASP A 863 41.05 12.42 15.39
CA ASP A 863 40.37 12.75 14.14
C ASP A 863 40.43 14.27 13.84
N PRO A 864 40.62 14.70 12.58
CA PRO A 864 40.35 16.06 12.16
C PRO A 864 38.88 16.50 12.33
N ASP A 865 37.94 15.60 12.07
CA ASP A 865 36.50 15.85 12.04
C ASP A 865 35.90 15.48 13.41
N ALA A 866 35.82 16.48 14.28
CA ALA A 866 35.71 16.28 15.73
C ALA A 866 34.31 15.86 16.24
N SER A 867 33.34 15.64 15.34
CA SER A 867 32.01 15.10 15.61
C SER A 867 31.90 13.59 15.35
N ASP A 868 32.92 12.98 14.73
CA ASP A 868 32.85 11.61 14.23
C ASP A 868 32.98 10.53 15.30
N VAL A 869 32.31 9.40 15.04
CA VAL A 869 32.19 8.24 15.93
C VAL A 869 32.85 7.02 15.30
N HIS A 870 33.99 6.61 15.85
CA HIS A 870 34.78 5.51 15.29
C HIS A 870 34.29 4.13 15.70
N THR A 871 34.42 3.16 14.80
CA THR A 871 34.29 1.72 15.07
C THR A 871 35.67 1.05 14.99
N LEU A 872 36.04 0.25 16.01
CA LEU A 872 37.30 -0.48 16.06
C LEU A 872 37.15 -1.96 15.70
N THR A 873 37.88 -2.40 14.67
CA THR A 873 38.04 -3.82 14.33
C THR A 873 39.42 -4.32 14.75
N TRP A 874 39.47 -5.20 15.77
CA TRP A 874 40.70 -5.77 16.32
C TRP A 874 41.07 -7.10 15.66
N THR A 875 42.37 -7.32 15.41
CA THR A 875 42.93 -8.59 14.91
C THR A 875 44.22 -8.97 15.65
N LEU A 876 44.47 -10.27 15.83
CA LEU A 876 45.64 -10.79 16.53
C LEU A 876 46.31 -11.94 15.75
N SER A 877 47.64 -11.97 15.74
CA SER A 877 48.44 -12.98 15.03
C SER A 877 48.26 -14.42 15.52
N ASP A 878 47.74 -14.61 16.73
CA ASP A 878 47.28 -15.89 17.28
C ASP A 878 45.98 -15.65 18.05
N VAL A 879 44.83 -15.90 17.39
CA VAL A 879 43.49 -15.66 17.93
C VAL A 879 43.20 -16.44 19.22
N SER A 880 43.98 -17.48 19.55
CA SER A 880 43.71 -18.36 20.70
C SER A 880 43.93 -17.72 22.09
N ILE A 881 44.42 -16.48 22.16
CA ILE A 881 44.69 -15.74 23.40
C ILE A 881 43.96 -14.38 23.52
N MET A 882 43.12 -13.98 22.57
CA MET A 882 42.30 -12.76 22.75
C MET A 882 41.28 -12.94 23.88
N GLY A 883 41.19 -11.95 24.78
CA GLY A 883 40.17 -11.85 25.81
C GLY A 883 39.04 -10.92 25.37
N GLU A 884 38.62 -10.01 26.25
CA GLU A 884 37.54 -9.06 25.97
C GLU A 884 38.07 -7.87 25.16
N THR A 885 37.30 -7.46 24.14
CA THR A 885 37.54 -6.29 23.28
C THR A 885 36.37 -5.33 23.37
N ASP A 886 36.66 -4.04 23.40
CA ASP A 886 35.69 -2.95 23.28
C ASP A 886 36.13 -1.92 22.22
N ASN A 887 35.33 -0.87 22.05
CA ASN A 887 35.55 0.18 21.05
C ASN A 887 36.67 1.17 21.40
N THR A 888 37.51 0.86 22.40
CA THR A 888 38.70 1.61 22.83
C THR A 888 39.89 0.72 23.15
N SER A 889 39.68 -0.55 23.49
CA SER A 889 40.74 -1.43 23.98
C SER A 889 40.55 -2.92 23.67
N ALA A 890 41.66 -3.66 23.66
CA ALA A 890 41.70 -5.12 23.67
C ALA A 890 42.44 -5.61 24.92
N SER A 891 41.92 -6.63 25.60
CA SER A 891 42.46 -7.14 26.86
C SER A 891 42.74 -8.65 26.81
N PHE A 892 43.74 -9.10 27.57
CA PHE A 892 44.00 -10.52 27.82
C PHE A 892 44.83 -10.72 29.09
N SER A 893 44.73 -11.89 29.73
CA SER A 893 45.54 -12.19 30.91
C SER A 893 46.91 -12.74 30.51
N SER A 894 47.98 -12.30 31.17
CA SER A 894 49.34 -12.80 30.91
C SER A 894 49.60 -14.22 31.43
N ASP A 895 48.61 -14.84 32.09
CA ASP A 895 48.73 -16.17 32.70
C ASP A 895 48.64 -17.29 31.64
N ASN A 896 49.71 -18.08 31.54
CA ASN A 896 49.88 -19.25 30.67
C ASN A 896 50.05 -18.98 29.15
N ILE A 897 50.20 -17.72 28.73
CA ILE A 897 50.55 -17.41 27.33
C ILE A 897 51.96 -17.98 27.01
N PRO A 898 52.16 -18.62 25.83
CA PRO A 898 53.47 -19.09 25.38
C PRO A 898 54.51 -17.96 25.22
N ASP A 899 55.78 -18.25 25.50
CA ASP A 899 56.88 -17.33 25.17
C ASP A 899 57.01 -17.20 23.65
N GLY A 900 56.91 -15.98 23.11
CA GLY A 900 56.80 -15.74 21.68
C GLY A 900 56.77 -14.25 21.31
N GLU A 901 56.69 -13.98 20.01
CA GLU A 901 56.46 -12.65 19.42
C GLU A 901 55.00 -12.60 18.96
N TYR A 902 54.28 -11.55 19.33
CA TYR A 902 52.85 -11.39 19.09
C TYR A 902 52.57 -10.03 18.45
N THR A 903 51.73 -10.00 17.41
CA THR A 903 51.31 -8.77 16.73
C THR A 903 49.81 -8.60 16.84
N VAL A 904 49.39 -7.46 17.39
CA VAL A 904 47.99 -7.00 17.36
C VAL A 904 47.88 -5.91 16.31
N ALA A 905 46.80 -5.87 15.57
CA ALA A 905 46.43 -4.73 14.75
C ALA A 905 44.99 -4.29 15.05
N VAL A 906 44.73 -3.00 14.91
CA VAL A 906 43.38 -2.43 14.93
C VAL A 906 43.19 -1.63 13.65
N VAL A 907 41.99 -1.69 13.08
CA VAL A 907 41.49 -0.74 12.10
C VAL A 907 40.48 0.14 12.80
N ALA A 908 40.65 1.46 12.71
CA ALA A 908 39.66 2.44 13.13
C ALA A 908 38.96 3.00 11.89
N THR A 909 37.63 2.98 11.88
CA THR A 909 36.78 3.46 10.79
C THR A 909 35.82 4.52 11.32
N ASP A 910 35.72 5.68 10.66
CA ASP A 910 34.76 6.75 11.02
C ASP A 910 33.31 6.44 10.56
N ASN A 911 32.38 7.35 10.79
CA ASN A 911 30.96 7.22 10.45
C ASN A 911 30.45 8.29 9.46
N ARG A 912 31.32 9.04 8.79
CA ARG A 912 30.93 10.00 7.73
C ARG A 912 30.94 9.37 6.35
N TYR A 913 30.23 9.96 5.39
CA TYR A 913 30.28 9.47 4.01
C TYR A 913 31.42 10.07 3.17
N SER A 914 32.19 9.30 2.41
CA SER A 914 32.33 7.83 2.45
C SER A 914 33.18 7.46 3.66
N PRO A 915 32.87 6.37 4.40
CA PRO A 915 33.65 6.01 5.58
C PRO A 915 35.12 5.77 5.22
N LEU A 916 36.03 6.35 5.98
CA LEU A 916 37.47 6.18 5.83
C LEU A 916 38.03 5.38 7.00
N SER A 917 39.31 5.01 6.92
CA SER A 917 39.94 4.19 7.94
C SER A 917 41.46 4.37 7.99
N ASP A 918 42.02 4.13 9.17
CA ASP A 918 43.47 4.01 9.40
C ASP A 918 43.78 2.73 10.19
N ASP A 919 45.01 2.21 10.04
CA ASP A 919 45.45 0.96 10.66
C ASP A 919 46.71 1.12 11.52
N ALA A 920 46.65 0.60 12.73
CA ALA A 920 47.77 0.58 13.65
C ALA A 920 48.07 -0.85 14.11
N SER A 921 49.35 -1.22 14.12
CA SER A 921 49.81 -2.49 14.66
C SER A 921 50.93 -2.32 15.69
N ILE A 922 50.87 -3.15 16.73
CA ILE A 922 51.88 -3.22 17.78
C ILE A 922 52.39 -4.66 17.89
N THR A 923 53.70 -4.81 17.91
CA THR A 923 54.38 -6.11 18.07
C THR A 923 55.20 -6.09 19.34
N PHE A 924 55.02 -7.09 20.18
CA PHE A 924 55.63 -7.22 21.50
C PHE A 924 56.06 -8.67 21.74
N THR A 925 57.01 -8.89 22.65
CA THR A 925 57.37 -10.24 23.08
C THR A 925 56.70 -10.61 24.40
N VAL A 926 56.45 -11.90 24.59
CA VAL A 926 56.00 -12.51 25.85
C VAL A 926 57.18 -13.29 26.42
N GLU A 927 57.68 -12.90 27.60
CA GLU A 927 58.81 -13.55 28.27
C GLU A 927 58.48 -14.09 29.66
N ARG A 928 58.97 -15.30 29.99
CA ARG A 928 59.04 -15.78 31.39
C ARG A 928 60.31 -15.29 32.10
N ASN A 929 60.10 -14.47 33.13
CA ASN A 929 61.15 -13.81 33.90
C ASN A 929 62.17 -14.81 34.52
N ALA A 930 63.44 -14.68 34.12
CA ALA A 930 64.49 -15.63 34.43
C ALA A 930 65.08 -15.47 35.84
N SER A 931 64.52 -16.24 36.78
CA SER A 931 65.05 -16.54 38.13
C SER A 931 65.01 -15.44 39.20
N SER A 932 64.37 -15.79 40.32
CA SER A 932 65.04 -15.65 41.62
C SER A 932 65.02 -16.99 42.38
N ALA A 933 66.21 -17.44 42.80
CA ALA A 933 66.41 -18.62 43.64
C ALA A 933 66.94 -18.18 45.02
N PRO A 934 66.66 -18.91 46.12
CA PRO A 934 66.88 -18.41 47.47
C PRO A 934 68.34 -18.60 47.94
N GLU A 935 68.92 -17.53 48.52
CA GLU A 935 70.12 -17.61 49.36
C GLU A 935 69.87 -17.02 50.76
N ASN A 936 70.81 -17.26 51.68
CA ASN A 936 70.51 -17.43 53.10
C ASN A 936 71.25 -16.44 54.02
N SER A 937 70.53 -15.94 55.02
CA SER A 937 71.01 -15.37 56.29
C SER A 937 72.32 -14.54 56.32
N THR A 938 72.21 -13.24 56.65
CA THR A 938 73.06 -12.64 57.71
C THR A 938 72.43 -11.37 58.28
N SER A 939 72.80 -11.00 59.51
CA SER A 939 72.04 -10.03 60.33
C SER A 939 72.88 -8.84 60.83
N SER A 940 72.62 -7.65 60.29
CA SER A 940 72.86 -6.30 60.90
C SER A 940 72.57 -5.20 59.86
N GLY A 941 72.06 -4.01 60.19
CA GLY A 941 71.58 -3.51 61.49
C GLY A 941 71.77 -2.00 61.64
N SER A 942 70.70 -1.29 62.03
CA SER A 942 70.67 0.12 62.48
C SER A 942 70.82 1.26 61.44
N SER A 943 69.71 1.99 61.26
CA SER A 943 69.58 3.46 61.32
C SER A 943 70.58 4.41 60.62
N GLY A 944 70.04 5.35 59.84
CA GLY A 944 70.70 6.64 59.57
C GLY A 944 70.19 7.28 58.28
N GLY A 945 69.89 8.58 58.28
CA GLY A 945 69.48 9.32 57.08
C GLY A 945 69.99 10.75 57.10
N GLY A 946 69.73 11.50 56.01
CA GLY A 946 69.84 12.96 55.99
C GLY A 946 70.63 13.59 54.82
N GLY A 947 69.89 14.14 53.85
CA GLY A 947 69.95 15.58 53.56
C GLY A 947 70.79 16.14 52.40
N ALA A 948 70.36 17.34 51.97
CA ALA A 948 71.09 18.43 51.29
C ALA A 948 71.19 18.49 49.74
N LEU A 949 70.26 19.27 49.14
CA LEU A 949 70.48 20.53 48.38
C LEU A 949 71.56 20.61 47.28
N GLY A 950 71.20 21.05 46.04
CA GLY A 950 72.19 21.13 44.93
C GLY A 950 71.93 21.96 43.63
N VAL A 951 71.01 22.93 43.58
CA VAL A 951 70.99 24.10 42.64
C VAL A 951 71.39 23.93 41.14
N PHE A 952 70.38 23.79 40.25
CA PHE A 952 70.06 24.72 39.12
C PHE A 952 71.13 25.12 38.04
N TRP A 953 70.98 24.69 36.77
CA TRP A 953 70.73 25.53 35.54
C TRP A 953 71.02 24.84 34.17
N LEU A 954 70.33 25.34 33.12
CA LEU A 954 70.64 25.30 31.67
C LEU A 954 70.49 23.98 30.87
N MET A 955 69.58 24.02 29.89
CA MET A 955 69.42 23.07 28.77
C MET A 955 69.17 23.89 27.49
N MET A 956 70.03 23.78 26.47
CA MET A 956 69.72 24.20 25.08
C MET A 956 70.83 23.76 24.09
N GLY A 957 70.43 23.21 22.94
CA GLY A 957 71.30 23.08 21.75
C GLY A 957 71.73 21.66 21.35
N GLY A 958 71.04 21.09 20.36
CA GLY A 958 71.39 19.87 19.63
C GLY A 958 70.34 19.60 18.55
N LEU A 959 70.71 19.58 17.27
CA LEU A 959 69.77 19.75 16.14
C LEU A 959 70.36 19.14 14.84
N LEU A 960 69.49 18.79 13.87
CA LEU A 960 69.77 18.36 12.47
C LEU A 960 70.30 16.90 12.31
N LEU A 961 70.09 16.13 11.22
CA LEU A 961 69.20 16.09 10.02
C LEU A 961 69.35 14.63 9.42
N LEU A 962 68.71 14.10 8.37
CA LEU A 962 67.89 14.56 7.21
C LEU A 962 67.04 13.34 6.71
N GLY A 963 65.94 13.50 5.97
CA GLY A 963 65.12 12.34 5.50
C GLY A 963 64.28 12.43 4.21
N SER A 964 64.17 13.58 3.52
CA SER A 964 63.59 13.76 2.16
C SER A 964 62.29 13.00 1.75
N ARG A 965 61.13 13.69 1.74
CA ARG A 965 60.03 13.40 0.80
C ARG A 965 60.27 14.11 -0.55
N ARG A 966 59.69 13.58 -1.64
CA ARG A 966 59.59 14.25 -2.97
C ARG A 966 58.15 14.68 -3.21
N SER A 967 57.95 15.79 -3.91
CA SER A 967 56.64 16.29 -4.33
C SER A 967 56.49 16.35 -5.86
N ARG A 968 55.23 16.20 -6.31
CA ARG A 968 54.67 16.70 -7.58
C ARG A 968 53.32 17.32 -7.16
N LEU A 969 53.12 18.63 -7.28
CA LEU A 969 52.82 19.38 -8.52
C LEU A 969 51.48 18.97 -9.16
N PHE A 970 50.40 19.53 -8.63
CA PHE A 970 49.33 20.09 -9.45
C PHE A 970 49.81 21.39 -10.12
N ALA A 971 49.06 21.89 -11.10
CA ALA A 971 49.36 23.14 -11.82
C ALA A 971 48.16 24.07 -11.80
N GLU A 972 48.41 25.36 -11.54
CA GLU A 972 47.41 26.43 -11.64
C GLU A 972 47.11 26.77 -13.12
N TYR A 973 45.92 27.31 -13.37
CA TYR A 973 45.69 28.20 -14.51
C TYR A 973 44.82 29.38 -14.08
N SER A 974 45.27 30.61 -14.37
CA SER A 974 44.47 31.83 -14.18
C SER A 974 44.94 32.97 -15.10
N VAL A 975 44.14 33.25 -16.13
CA VAL A 975 43.87 34.58 -16.75
C VAL A 975 42.47 34.52 -17.34
#